data_AF-A0A9D0YA46-F1
#
_entry.id   AF-A0A9D0YA46-F1
#
_cell.length_a   1.000
_cell.length_b   1.000
_cell.length_c   1.000
_cell.angle_alpha   90.00
_cell.angle_beta   90.00
_cell.angle_gamma   90.00
#
_symmetry.space_group_name_H-M   'P 1'
#
loop_
_entity.id
_entity.type
_entity.pdbx_description
1 polymer ?
#
loop_
_entity_poly.entity_id
_entity_poly.type
_entity_poly.pdbx_seq_one_letter_code
_entity_poly.pdbx_strand_id
1 'polypeptide(L)'
;MINSVCLVRYSIESCVTECSTANVSSGVSLGYPRNIAATGNISSTFAPSFPRSATANISSTFPPSFPRAGTANISSGVIVSFPRTAGAIANISDTFLPKFPRAATANINSVVAPSFPRAATTNISSAVAPNFPRAATANISASFLPKFPRAATANISSAVVPMFPRSSTATFGDSHTAVKTVIGDLTGTNVQPESLVAGAVGNVDVTFTLANGLPADGKIVITLPAGFTSSGGATAIGLAGTSFDGTETVTVSGNVITITRSGGSSLNAGTNITIELTNIKNPATAGSTGTYAIKTTRSDGTIIDKDDAVTADTITSSAAPKKTTPNADVTITHAGSTSALLVGATQTHTFTVVHNGAHNASTVTFTASLPTQVSLVSAATTQGSCSGTTKVTCVLGAMGATQTVTVTMVVKIVSLGTAVIVGSVSSNLNDTVPTNNTVRVTTKIVPPLTAALTYDPDRDVRSGEPVVVTVTFNRPVTGSPTISIDTAGVDLSAVTLTATSDPKVWTYSYKVPEDSDGQATVTIGGVASQSNGGNIVLNNNKFNIDSIGALVALTYEPNTSVSAGGTLIITATFDREIIGTPTISINTTGTDLTPVAMTKTGDNKVWTYSYVVPANSDGDAVVTIANGTDSAGNTNKPATNNEFPIGPVKIGVKLSYQPASNIIPGTTVVITATFDRKFTGTPSIGINTQGPDVSGVVMTATGDPLVWVFTYVVPEGTEGLAEVSLSGLNGGTNNQVVSLTNNSFLITGNTTDLSVGVTASAETAVRNGTLTYTITVVNRGPATATGVNFGQRSPGGCDLELRRSGVRGL
;
A
#
# COMPACT_ATOMS: atom_id res chain seq x y z
N MET A 1 -29.89 -1.79 21.42
CA MET A 1 -29.58 -3.23 21.33
C MET A 1 -28.10 -3.39 21.61
N ILE A 2 -27.78 -4.13 22.67
CA ILE A 2 -26.52 -4.09 23.41
C ILE A 2 -25.53 -5.12 22.86
N ASN A 3 -24.29 -4.69 22.59
CA ASN A 3 -23.03 -5.34 23.00
C ASN A 3 -21.86 -4.60 22.30
N SER A 4 -21.20 -3.65 22.94
CA SER A 4 -20.20 -3.76 24.03
C SER A 4 -18.83 -4.27 23.57
N VAL A 5 -17.89 -3.34 23.67
CA VAL A 5 -16.43 -3.48 23.63
C VAL A 5 -15.94 -4.59 24.55
N CYS A 6 -14.98 -5.41 24.09
CA CYS A 6 -14.09 -6.15 24.98
C CYS A 6 -12.71 -6.33 24.34
N LEU A 7 -11.71 -5.60 24.88
CA LEU A 7 -10.33 -6.09 24.91
C LEU A 7 -10.32 -7.39 25.74
N VAL A 8 -9.55 -8.41 25.34
CA VAL A 8 -8.67 -9.28 26.17
C VAL A 8 -8.18 -10.47 25.33
N ARG A 9 -6.96 -10.90 25.65
CA ARG A 9 -6.10 -11.89 24.99
C ARG A 9 -6.55 -13.37 25.15
N TYR A 10 -6.07 -14.17 24.19
CA TYR A 10 -5.74 -15.62 24.20
C TYR A 10 -6.82 -16.73 24.04
N SER A 11 -6.53 -17.60 23.05
CA SER A 11 -6.64 -19.09 23.03
C SER A 11 -7.73 -19.77 22.16
N ILE A 12 -7.24 -20.30 21.02
CA ILE A 12 -7.48 -21.60 20.31
C ILE A 12 -8.91 -22.21 20.22
N GLU A 13 -9.24 -22.61 18.97
CA GLU A 13 -10.23 -23.60 18.50
C GLU A 13 -11.72 -23.20 18.40
N SER A 14 -12.19 -22.88 17.18
CA SER A 14 -13.46 -23.38 16.58
C SER A 14 -13.69 -22.84 15.15
N CYS A 15 -14.09 -23.74 14.24
CA CYS A 15 -14.72 -23.55 12.91
C CYS A 15 -13.90 -23.06 11.69
N VAL A 16 -13.79 -23.96 10.70
CA VAL A 16 -13.52 -23.69 9.28
C VAL A 16 -14.79 -24.07 8.51
N THR A 17 -15.33 -23.18 7.67
CA THR A 17 -15.96 -23.53 6.38
C THR A 17 -16.23 -22.29 5.51
N GLU A 18 -15.87 -22.40 4.22
CA GLU A 18 -16.24 -21.57 3.06
C GLU A 18 -15.54 -20.22 2.81
N CYS A 19 -14.44 -20.24 2.04
CA CYS A 19 -14.30 -19.49 0.76
C CYS A 19 -12.91 -19.74 0.15
N SER A 20 -12.87 -20.07 -1.15
CA SER A 20 -11.67 -20.34 -1.95
C SER A 20 -11.19 -19.07 -2.67
N THR A 21 -9.86 -18.88 -2.70
CA THR A 21 -9.04 -17.84 -3.36
C THR A 21 -8.86 -16.50 -2.60
N ALA A 22 -7.62 -16.24 -2.15
CA ALA A 22 -7.16 -14.93 -1.68
C ALA A 22 -5.72 -14.68 -2.18
N ASN A 23 -5.51 -13.55 -2.87
CA ASN A 23 -4.17 -13.01 -3.17
C ASN A 23 -3.80 -12.05 -2.02
N VAL A 24 -2.65 -12.26 -1.37
CA VAL A 24 -2.19 -11.39 -0.28
C VAL A 24 -0.79 -10.89 -0.58
N SER A 25 -0.65 -9.57 -0.76
CA SER A 25 0.62 -8.85 -0.81
C SER A 25 0.96 -8.29 0.58
N SER A 26 2.12 -8.70 1.10
CA SER A 26 2.81 -8.21 2.31
C SER A 26 2.15 -8.43 3.69
N GLY A 27 2.87 -9.18 4.55
CA GLY A 27 3.07 -8.82 5.95
C GLY A 27 2.01 -9.18 6.99
N VAL A 28 1.56 -10.44 7.10
CA VAL A 28 0.91 -10.98 8.33
C VAL A 28 1.24 -12.47 8.50
N SER A 29 1.66 -12.87 9.71
CA SER A 29 1.88 -14.28 10.09
C SER A 29 0.57 -14.91 10.59
N LEU A 30 0.09 -15.94 9.91
CA LEU A 30 -1.14 -16.70 10.25
C LEU A 30 -0.85 -18.20 10.17
N GLY A 31 -0.97 -18.90 11.30
CA GLY A 31 -0.90 -20.36 11.36
C GLY A 31 -2.26 -20.98 11.01
N TYR A 32 -2.29 -21.85 9.99
CA TYR A 32 -3.50 -22.59 9.59
C TYR A 32 -3.62 -23.94 10.32
N PRO A 33 -4.84 -24.39 10.69
CA PRO A 33 -5.07 -25.76 11.13
C PRO A 33 -5.10 -26.75 9.95
N ARG A 34 -4.83 -28.02 10.26
CA ARG A 34 -4.67 -29.14 9.32
C ARG A 34 -5.92 -29.40 8.47
N ASN A 35 -5.68 -29.61 7.16
CA ASN A 35 -6.59 -30.07 6.10
C ASN A 35 -7.21 -28.97 5.21
N ILE A 36 -6.57 -28.69 4.06
CA ILE A 36 -7.15 -28.39 2.72
C ILE A 36 -5.98 -28.18 1.73
N ALA A 37 -6.09 -28.71 0.50
CA ALA A 37 -5.09 -28.54 -0.56
C ALA A 37 -5.25 -27.18 -1.28
N ALA A 38 -4.15 -26.47 -1.52
CA ALA A 38 -4.12 -25.19 -2.24
C ALA A 38 -2.99 -25.14 -3.28
N THR A 39 -3.24 -24.48 -4.43
CA THR A 39 -2.28 -24.29 -5.53
C THR A 39 -1.95 -22.80 -5.65
N GLY A 40 -0.66 -22.42 -5.66
CA GLY A 40 -0.25 -21.02 -5.84
C GLY A 40 1.24 -20.86 -6.20
N ASN A 41 1.54 -19.94 -7.12
CA ASN A 41 2.90 -19.58 -7.53
C ASN A 41 3.49 -18.50 -6.59
N ILE A 42 4.72 -18.67 -6.10
CA ILE A 42 5.38 -17.71 -5.19
C ILE A 42 6.74 -17.30 -5.77
N SER A 43 7.01 -15.99 -5.84
CA SER A 43 8.31 -15.42 -6.19
C SER A 43 8.95 -14.75 -4.96
N SER A 44 10.18 -15.16 -4.66
CA SER A 44 11.20 -14.59 -3.75
C SER A 44 10.94 -14.49 -2.23
N THR A 45 11.88 -15.11 -1.51
CA THR A 45 12.36 -14.85 -0.13
C THR A 45 11.38 -14.93 1.04
N PHE A 46 10.93 -16.14 1.38
CA PHE A 46 10.73 -16.57 2.79
C PHE A 46 10.54 -18.10 2.86
N ALA A 47 10.96 -18.75 3.95
CA ALA A 47 10.89 -20.21 4.13
C ALA A 47 9.66 -20.62 4.97
N PRO A 48 8.65 -21.32 4.42
CA PRO A 48 7.56 -21.89 5.20
C PRO A 48 7.81 -23.39 5.45
N SER A 49 7.52 -23.85 6.68
CA SER A 49 7.41 -25.28 7.00
C SER A 49 6.00 -25.77 6.68
N PHE A 50 5.88 -26.66 5.68
CA PHE A 50 4.61 -27.25 5.26
C PHE A 50 4.43 -28.69 5.82
N PRO A 51 3.22 -29.08 6.28
CA PRO A 51 2.92 -30.46 6.58
C PRO A 51 2.27 -31.18 5.38
N ARG A 52 2.95 -32.23 4.90
CA ARG A 52 2.50 -33.35 4.03
C ARG A 52 1.74 -33.01 2.73
N SER A 53 2.49 -33.23 1.63
CA SER A 53 2.14 -33.24 0.19
C SER A 53 1.82 -31.89 -0.47
N ALA A 54 2.78 -31.37 -1.25
CA ALA A 54 2.58 -30.32 -2.25
C ALA A 54 3.51 -30.59 -3.45
N THR A 55 3.06 -30.25 -4.67
CA THR A 55 3.87 -30.25 -5.89
C THR A 55 4.42 -28.84 -6.10
N ALA A 56 5.73 -28.66 -6.17
CA ALA A 56 6.36 -27.35 -6.36
C ALA A 56 7.44 -27.40 -7.46
N ASN A 57 7.40 -26.43 -8.39
CA ASN A 57 8.45 -26.17 -9.37
C ASN A 57 9.33 -25.03 -8.82
N ILE A 58 10.60 -25.29 -8.51
CA ILE A 58 11.49 -24.31 -7.86
C ILE A 58 12.77 -24.15 -8.70
N SER A 59 13.12 -22.91 -9.05
CA SER A 59 14.41 -22.54 -9.65
C SER A 59 15.29 -21.81 -8.63
N SER A 60 16.47 -22.39 -8.35
CA SER A 60 17.69 -21.84 -7.71
C SER A 60 17.93 -21.97 -6.17
N THR A 61 19.07 -22.60 -5.89
CA THR A 61 20.12 -22.47 -4.84
C THR A 61 19.78 -22.11 -3.37
N PHE A 62 19.27 -23.07 -2.57
CA PHE A 62 19.78 -23.51 -1.24
C PHE A 62 18.89 -24.67 -0.69
N PRO A 63 19.38 -25.59 0.18
CA PRO A 63 18.74 -26.88 0.41
C PRO A 63 17.62 -26.84 1.48
N PRO A 64 16.42 -27.40 1.22
CA PRO A 64 15.42 -27.67 2.27
C PRO A 64 15.58 -29.09 2.84
N SER A 65 15.29 -29.27 4.13
CA SER A 65 15.18 -30.58 4.78
C SER A 65 13.71 -31.04 4.81
N PHE A 66 13.42 -32.24 4.28
CA PHE A 66 12.07 -32.79 4.21
C PHE A 66 11.90 -34.06 5.07
N PRO A 67 10.82 -34.19 5.86
CA PRO A 67 10.46 -35.44 6.53
C PRO A 67 9.39 -36.21 5.72
N ARG A 68 9.85 -37.27 5.05
CA ARG A 68 9.09 -38.36 4.37
C ARG A 68 8.32 -38.04 3.07
N ALA A 69 8.81 -38.69 2.00
CA ALA A 69 8.24 -39.02 0.69
C ALA A 69 7.69 -37.87 -0.18
N GLY A 70 8.37 -37.59 -1.30
CA GLY A 70 7.92 -36.70 -2.38
C GLY A 70 8.71 -36.94 -3.67
N THR A 71 8.07 -36.72 -4.82
CA THR A 71 8.66 -36.82 -6.17
C THR A 71 9.22 -35.47 -6.59
N ALA A 72 10.47 -35.40 -7.06
CA ALA A 72 11.11 -34.15 -7.49
C ALA A 72 11.70 -34.27 -8.90
N ASN A 73 11.38 -33.32 -9.78
CA ASN A 73 12.03 -33.13 -11.08
C ASN A 73 12.98 -31.93 -10.95
N ILE A 74 14.29 -32.15 -11.06
CA ILE A 74 15.29 -31.09 -10.79
C ILE A 74 16.25 -30.98 -11.98
N SER A 75 16.36 -29.77 -12.53
CA SER A 75 17.38 -29.40 -13.52
C SER A 75 18.56 -28.70 -12.82
N SER A 76 19.70 -29.40 -12.79
CA SER A 76 21.06 -28.92 -12.48
C SER A 76 21.43 -28.53 -11.04
N GLY A 77 22.44 -29.24 -10.51
CA GLY A 77 23.45 -28.74 -9.58
C GLY A 77 23.08 -28.47 -8.11
N VAL A 78 22.69 -29.48 -7.30
CA VAL A 78 22.66 -29.39 -5.81
C VAL A 78 22.89 -30.77 -5.15
N ILE A 79 23.67 -30.84 -4.06
CA ILE A 79 23.93 -32.03 -3.23
C ILE A 79 22.75 -32.28 -2.26
N VAL A 80 22.19 -33.49 -2.23
CA VAL A 80 21.07 -33.88 -1.33
C VAL A 80 21.42 -35.16 -0.54
N SER A 81 21.12 -35.19 0.76
CA SER A 81 21.26 -36.37 1.63
C SER A 81 19.88 -36.89 2.08
N PHE A 82 19.63 -38.20 1.97
CA PHE A 82 18.35 -38.84 2.35
C PHE A 82 18.48 -39.68 3.63
N PRO A 83 17.54 -39.61 4.59
CA PRO A 83 17.50 -40.52 5.73
C PRO A 83 16.69 -41.80 5.44
N ARG A 84 17.03 -42.84 6.20
CA ARG A 84 16.63 -44.25 6.05
C ARG A 84 15.11 -44.48 5.98
N THR A 85 14.65 -45.13 4.89
CA THR A 85 13.67 -46.24 4.75
C THR A 85 12.65 -46.08 3.60
N ALA A 86 12.68 -47.10 2.71
CA ALA A 86 11.70 -47.59 1.74
C ALA A 86 11.11 -46.62 0.67
N GLY A 87 11.57 -46.79 -0.57
CA GLY A 87 10.84 -46.47 -1.80
C GLY A 87 11.10 -45.08 -2.40
N ALA A 88 12.16 -44.93 -3.21
CA ALA A 88 12.38 -43.75 -4.05
C ALA A 88 12.79 -44.20 -5.47
N ILE A 89 12.16 -43.64 -6.50
CA ILE A 89 12.49 -43.82 -7.92
C ILE A 89 13.09 -42.50 -8.42
N ALA A 90 14.26 -42.54 -9.06
CA ALA A 90 14.92 -41.35 -9.61
C ALA A 90 15.37 -41.61 -11.07
N ASN A 91 14.99 -40.72 -11.99
CA ASN A 91 15.47 -40.69 -13.37
C ASN A 91 16.46 -39.53 -13.49
N ILE A 92 17.72 -39.80 -13.86
CA ILE A 92 18.80 -38.80 -13.83
C ILE A 92 19.47 -38.76 -15.21
N SER A 93 19.57 -37.55 -15.78
CA SER A 93 20.37 -37.25 -16.97
C SER A 93 21.48 -36.28 -16.58
N ASP A 94 22.70 -36.75 -16.77
CA ASP A 94 24.01 -36.09 -16.65
C ASP A 94 24.62 -35.83 -15.25
N THR A 95 25.82 -36.42 -15.12
CA THR A 95 26.92 -36.28 -14.16
C THR A 95 26.61 -35.89 -12.70
N PHE A 96 26.47 -36.89 -11.81
CA PHE A 96 26.83 -36.76 -10.38
C PHE A 96 27.04 -38.10 -9.65
N LEU A 97 27.97 -38.16 -8.67
CA LEU A 97 28.23 -39.32 -7.79
C LEU A 97 27.17 -39.47 -6.68
N PRO A 98 26.37 -40.55 -6.62
CA PRO A 98 25.46 -40.79 -5.50
C PRO A 98 26.05 -41.80 -4.50
N LYS A 99 25.83 -41.58 -3.19
CA LYS A 99 25.99 -42.62 -2.15
C LYS A 99 24.61 -43.20 -1.81
N PHE A 100 24.37 -44.45 -2.17
CA PHE A 100 23.09 -45.14 -1.93
C PHE A 100 23.08 -45.92 -0.59
N PRO A 101 22.00 -45.84 0.22
CA PRO A 101 21.74 -46.79 1.29
C PRO A 101 21.03 -48.06 0.77
N ARG A 102 21.17 -49.16 1.53
CA ARG A 102 20.78 -50.55 1.22
C ARG A 102 19.41 -50.70 0.51
N ALA A 103 19.46 -51.35 -0.66
CA ALA A 103 18.36 -51.71 -1.58
C ALA A 103 17.73 -50.56 -2.37
N ALA A 104 18.24 -50.34 -3.60
CA ALA A 104 17.65 -49.47 -4.62
C ALA A 104 17.86 -50.10 -6.02
N THR A 105 16.93 -49.85 -6.94
CA THR A 105 16.99 -50.23 -8.37
C THR A 105 17.41 -49.01 -9.19
N ALA A 106 18.43 -49.12 -10.04
CA ALA A 106 18.95 -48.00 -10.84
C ALA A 106 19.16 -48.39 -12.31
N ASN A 107 18.68 -47.56 -13.24
CA ASN A 107 18.93 -47.65 -14.68
C ASN A 107 19.87 -46.50 -15.09
N ILE A 108 21.06 -46.79 -15.64
CA ILE A 108 22.12 -45.78 -15.87
C ILE A 108 22.66 -45.92 -17.30
N ASN A 109 22.74 -44.82 -18.05
CA ASN A 109 23.09 -44.83 -19.49
C ASN A 109 24.48 -44.25 -19.86
N SER A 110 25.30 -43.72 -18.93
CA SER A 110 26.71 -43.38 -19.25
C SER A 110 27.61 -43.02 -18.04
N VAL A 111 28.84 -43.58 -18.04
CA VAL A 111 30.13 -43.20 -17.38
C VAL A 111 30.57 -43.77 -16.00
N VAL A 112 31.78 -44.38 -16.05
CA VAL A 112 32.89 -44.70 -15.10
C VAL A 112 32.66 -44.89 -13.58
N ALA A 113 32.94 -46.14 -13.15
CA ALA A 113 33.29 -46.64 -11.81
C ALA A 113 32.32 -46.41 -10.62
N PRO A 114 31.23 -47.18 -10.52
CA PRO A 114 30.41 -47.24 -9.30
C PRO A 114 30.98 -48.21 -8.24
N SER A 115 30.75 -47.89 -6.95
CA SER A 115 31.02 -48.79 -5.81
C SER A 115 29.71 -49.12 -5.08
N PHE A 116 29.46 -50.41 -4.80
CA PHE A 116 28.17 -50.90 -4.29
C PHE A 116 28.31 -51.60 -2.92
N PRO A 117 27.43 -51.35 -1.94
CA PRO A 117 27.30 -52.16 -0.74
C PRO A 117 26.21 -53.24 -0.86
N ARG A 118 26.54 -54.46 -0.38
CA ARG A 118 25.75 -55.72 -0.29
C ARG A 118 24.32 -55.72 -0.84
N ALA A 119 24.15 -56.51 -1.91
CA ALA A 119 22.93 -56.89 -2.62
C ALA A 119 22.24 -55.76 -3.43
N ALA A 120 22.62 -55.66 -4.71
CA ALA A 120 21.95 -54.84 -5.73
C ALA A 120 21.88 -55.63 -7.05
N THR A 121 20.83 -55.40 -7.84
CA THR A 121 20.64 -55.97 -9.19
C THR A 121 20.84 -54.86 -10.22
N THR A 122 21.69 -55.05 -11.23
CA THR A 122 22.10 -53.99 -12.17
C THR A 122 22.12 -54.47 -13.62
N ASN A 123 21.53 -53.70 -14.54
CA ASN A 123 21.65 -53.89 -16.00
C ASN A 123 22.55 -52.77 -16.56
N ILE A 124 23.64 -53.11 -17.24
CA ILE A 124 24.67 -52.14 -17.68
C ILE A 124 24.98 -52.39 -19.16
N SER A 125 24.88 -51.36 -19.99
CA SER A 125 25.09 -51.44 -21.45
C SER A 125 26.48 -50.97 -21.92
N SER A 126 27.27 -50.26 -21.11
CA SER A 126 28.65 -49.87 -21.44
C SER A 126 29.44 -49.37 -20.21
N ALA A 127 30.36 -50.17 -19.67
CA ALA A 127 31.27 -49.70 -18.61
C ALA A 127 32.58 -50.49 -18.54
N VAL A 128 33.68 -49.79 -18.21
CA VAL A 128 35.00 -50.34 -17.88
C VAL A 128 35.07 -50.63 -16.37
N ALA A 129 35.22 -51.92 -16.02
CA ALA A 129 35.60 -52.54 -14.74
C ALA A 129 34.81 -52.20 -13.43
N PRO A 130 33.85 -53.04 -13.01
CA PRO A 130 33.26 -53.00 -11.65
C PRO A 130 34.00 -53.90 -10.62
N ASN A 131 34.06 -53.46 -9.36
CA ASN A 131 34.59 -54.24 -8.22
C ASN A 131 33.45 -54.73 -7.31
N PHE A 132 33.34 -56.05 -7.08
CA PHE A 132 32.25 -56.66 -6.29
C PHE A 132 32.75 -57.26 -4.96
N PRO A 133 32.18 -56.90 -3.80
CA PRO A 133 32.38 -57.63 -2.55
C PRO A 133 31.20 -58.57 -2.23
N ARG A 134 31.46 -59.88 -2.36
CA ARG A 134 30.67 -61.07 -1.96
C ARG A 134 29.19 -61.14 -2.39
N ALA A 135 28.91 -62.16 -3.21
CA ALA A 135 27.62 -62.65 -3.69
C ALA A 135 26.79 -61.62 -4.47
N ALA A 136 27.05 -61.56 -5.79
CA ALA A 136 26.22 -60.88 -6.77
C ALA A 136 26.08 -61.76 -8.02
N THR A 137 24.90 -61.74 -8.64
CA THR A 137 24.63 -62.39 -9.93
C THR A 137 24.71 -61.34 -11.03
N ALA A 138 25.51 -61.56 -12.07
CA ALA A 138 25.68 -60.62 -13.18
C ALA A 138 25.42 -61.33 -14.53
N ASN A 139 24.63 -60.71 -15.40
CA ASN A 139 24.48 -61.10 -16.80
C ASN A 139 25.24 -60.07 -17.65
N ILE A 140 26.29 -60.49 -18.35
CA ILE A 140 27.20 -59.58 -19.07
C ILE A 140 27.32 -60.04 -20.52
N SER A 141 27.07 -59.13 -21.47
CA SER A 141 27.24 -59.33 -22.91
C SER A 141 28.40 -58.44 -23.43
N ALA A 142 29.64 -58.77 -23.07
CA ALA A 142 30.88 -58.44 -23.79
C ALA A 142 32.12 -58.88 -22.98
N SER A 143 33.16 -59.26 -23.71
CA SER A 143 34.43 -59.86 -23.28
C SER A 143 35.30 -59.04 -22.31
N PHE A 144 35.60 -59.55 -21.10
CA PHE A 144 36.92 -59.55 -20.42
C PHE A 144 36.92 -60.28 -19.05
N LEU A 145 38.08 -60.83 -18.64
CA LEU A 145 38.32 -61.73 -17.49
C LEU A 145 38.13 -61.10 -16.08
N PRO A 146 37.34 -61.72 -15.18
CA PRO A 146 37.38 -61.42 -13.74
C PRO A 146 38.32 -62.36 -12.95
N LYS A 147 39.09 -61.82 -12.00
CA LYS A 147 39.75 -62.62 -10.94
C LYS A 147 38.75 -62.87 -9.79
N PHE A 148 38.47 -64.12 -9.46
CA PHE A 148 37.63 -64.50 -8.31
C PHE A 148 38.46 -65.08 -7.15
N PRO A 149 38.31 -64.59 -5.91
CA PRO A 149 38.70 -65.32 -4.72
C PRO A 149 37.54 -66.19 -4.22
N ARG A 150 37.73 -67.51 -4.31
CA ARG A 150 37.00 -68.64 -3.68
C ARG A 150 35.47 -68.65 -3.78
N ALA A 151 35.00 -69.68 -4.49
CA ALA A 151 33.63 -70.21 -4.59
C ALA A 151 32.62 -69.32 -5.34
N ALA A 152 32.58 -69.50 -6.66
CA ALA A 152 31.42 -69.23 -7.49
C ALA A 152 31.33 -70.28 -8.60
N THR A 153 30.12 -70.80 -8.83
CA THR A 153 29.78 -71.77 -9.89
C THR A 153 29.44 -71.00 -11.16
N ALA A 154 29.99 -71.40 -12.31
CA ALA A 154 29.69 -70.81 -13.62
C ALA A 154 29.29 -71.92 -14.60
N ASN A 155 28.15 -71.74 -15.27
CA ASN A 155 27.77 -72.52 -16.46
C ASN A 155 28.22 -71.72 -17.69
N ILE A 156 29.10 -72.30 -18.51
CA ILE A 156 29.64 -71.63 -19.70
C ILE A 156 29.62 -72.62 -20.86
N SER A 157 29.03 -72.20 -21.98
CA SER A 157 29.04 -72.88 -23.27
C SER A 157 30.33 -72.54 -24.03
N SER A 158 31.08 -73.60 -24.36
CA SER A 158 32.16 -73.69 -25.34
C SER A 158 33.52 -73.04 -25.04
N ALA A 159 34.51 -73.95 -24.97
CA ALA A 159 35.95 -73.80 -25.15
C ALA A 159 36.73 -72.96 -24.12
N VAL A 160 37.12 -73.60 -23.01
CA VAL A 160 38.36 -73.27 -22.31
C VAL A 160 39.11 -74.56 -21.97
N VAL A 161 40.36 -74.66 -22.42
CA VAL A 161 41.33 -75.69 -22.01
C VAL A 161 41.54 -75.59 -20.49
N PRO A 162 41.25 -76.64 -19.70
CA PRO A 162 41.47 -76.59 -18.27
C PRO A 162 42.95 -76.87 -17.95
N MET A 163 43.56 -76.02 -17.13
CA MET A 163 44.72 -76.42 -16.32
C MET A 163 44.23 -76.76 -14.91
N PHE A 164 44.25 -78.04 -14.58
CA PHE A 164 44.27 -78.55 -13.21
C PHE A 164 45.35 -79.65 -13.10
N PRO A 165 45.89 -79.89 -11.89
CA PRO A 165 47.22 -80.47 -11.70
C PRO A 165 47.24 -81.99 -11.89
N ARG A 166 48.37 -82.47 -12.43
CA ARG A 166 48.95 -83.83 -12.43
C ARG A 166 48.02 -85.07 -12.48
N SER A 167 48.33 -85.89 -13.49
CA SER A 167 48.07 -87.33 -13.71
C SER A 167 46.69 -87.76 -14.21
N SER A 168 46.57 -88.00 -15.53
CA SER A 168 46.29 -89.32 -16.13
C SER A 168 46.20 -89.23 -17.66
N THR A 169 46.70 -90.27 -18.33
CA THR A 169 46.75 -90.49 -19.78
C THR A 169 45.51 -91.27 -20.26
N ALA A 170 45.09 -91.10 -21.51
CA ALA A 170 44.31 -92.09 -22.24
C ALA A 170 44.65 -92.07 -23.75
N THR A 171 44.78 -93.26 -24.33
CA THR A 171 45.27 -93.55 -25.69
C THR A 171 44.14 -93.96 -26.65
N PHE A 172 44.43 -93.84 -27.94
CA PHE A 172 43.59 -94.03 -29.15
C PHE A 172 43.10 -95.46 -29.44
N GLY A 173 42.13 -95.58 -30.37
CA GLY A 173 41.81 -96.81 -31.10
C GLY A 173 41.21 -96.52 -32.48
N ASP A 174 41.97 -96.80 -33.54
CA ASP A 174 41.55 -96.76 -34.96
C ASP A 174 40.78 -98.02 -35.37
N SER A 175 39.89 -97.95 -36.37
CA SER A 175 40.07 -98.62 -37.68
C SER A 175 38.82 -98.57 -38.56
N HIS A 176 39.07 -98.38 -39.86
CA HIS A 176 38.15 -98.15 -40.97
C HIS A 176 37.17 -99.29 -41.29
N THR A 177 35.96 -98.94 -41.73
CA THR A 177 35.17 -99.70 -42.71
C THR A 177 34.47 -98.74 -43.68
N ALA A 178 34.60 -99.01 -44.98
CA ALA A 178 33.94 -98.25 -46.03
C ALA A 178 32.42 -98.46 -45.97
N VAL A 179 31.70 -97.48 -45.44
CA VAL A 179 30.24 -97.42 -45.46
C VAL A 179 29.81 -96.79 -46.78
N LYS A 180 29.00 -97.51 -47.55
CA LYS A 180 28.17 -96.98 -48.63
C LYS A 180 27.47 -95.72 -48.11
N THR A 181 27.94 -94.55 -48.52
CA THR A 181 27.47 -93.27 -47.99
C THR A 181 26.02 -93.07 -48.44
N VAL A 182 25.07 -93.31 -47.53
CA VAL A 182 23.69 -92.86 -47.71
C VAL A 182 23.74 -91.34 -47.64
N ILE A 183 23.29 -90.66 -48.69
CA ILE A 183 23.17 -89.19 -48.68
C ILE A 183 22.21 -88.82 -47.55
N GLY A 184 22.63 -87.96 -46.63
CA GLY A 184 21.77 -87.50 -45.54
C GLY A 184 20.77 -86.45 -46.00
N ASP A 185 19.58 -86.47 -45.40
CA ASP A 185 18.58 -85.42 -45.63
C ASP A 185 18.83 -84.27 -44.64
N LEU A 186 19.09 -83.06 -45.15
CA LEU A 186 19.23 -81.88 -44.30
C LEU A 186 17.92 -81.57 -43.58
N THR A 187 18.00 -81.07 -42.34
CA THR A 187 16.81 -80.70 -41.53
C THR A 187 16.90 -79.25 -41.08
N GLY A 188 15.77 -78.63 -40.73
CA GLY A 188 15.73 -77.21 -40.34
C GLY A 188 16.18 -76.24 -41.44
N THR A 189 15.97 -76.63 -42.70
CA THR A 189 16.38 -75.88 -43.88
C THR A 189 15.51 -74.64 -44.07
N ASN A 190 16.14 -73.48 -44.24
CA ASN A 190 15.49 -72.21 -44.56
C ASN A 190 16.43 -71.35 -45.42
N VAL A 191 15.85 -70.65 -46.41
CA VAL A 191 16.52 -69.65 -47.23
C VAL A 191 15.58 -68.45 -47.27
N GLN A 192 15.97 -67.32 -46.68
CA GLN A 192 15.10 -66.16 -46.49
C GLN A 192 15.76 -64.88 -47.03
N PRO A 193 15.25 -64.28 -48.10
CA PRO A 193 15.61 -62.92 -48.48
C PRO A 193 15.15 -61.91 -47.41
N GLU A 194 16.01 -60.96 -47.04
CA GLU A 194 15.66 -59.91 -46.07
C GLU A 194 14.56 -58.96 -46.58
N SER A 195 14.55 -58.72 -47.90
CA SER A 195 13.49 -57.99 -48.58
C SER A 195 12.65 -58.97 -49.38
N LEU A 196 11.32 -58.87 -49.27
CA LEU A 196 10.38 -59.61 -50.13
C LEU A 196 9.80 -58.72 -51.23
N VAL A 197 10.50 -57.65 -51.62
CA VAL A 197 10.04 -56.73 -52.69
C VAL A 197 10.63 -57.15 -54.04
N ALA A 198 9.80 -57.15 -55.08
CA ALA A 198 10.19 -57.49 -56.44
C ALA A 198 11.33 -56.60 -56.93
N GLY A 199 12.41 -57.23 -57.40
CA GLY A 199 13.60 -56.56 -57.91
C GLY A 199 14.51 -55.90 -56.87
N ALA A 200 14.21 -56.02 -55.56
CA ALA A 200 15.07 -55.51 -54.50
C ALA A 200 16.41 -56.27 -54.48
N VAL A 201 17.49 -55.56 -54.16
CA VAL A 201 18.82 -56.11 -53.90
C VAL A 201 19.04 -56.09 -52.39
N GLY A 202 19.40 -57.23 -51.79
CA GLY A 202 19.63 -57.34 -50.35
C GLY A 202 20.34 -58.63 -49.97
N ASN A 203 20.38 -58.91 -48.67
CA ASN A 203 20.99 -60.12 -48.15
C ASN A 203 19.96 -61.28 -48.11
N VAL A 204 20.48 -62.51 -48.09
CA VAL A 204 19.71 -63.75 -47.95
C VAL A 204 20.33 -64.57 -46.84
N ASP A 205 19.52 -64.89 -45.83
CA ASP A 205 19.91 -65.75 -44.72
C ASP A 205 19.59 -67.21 -45.03
N VAL A 206 20.57 -68.09 -44.82
CA VAL A 206 20.46 -69.53 -45.05
C VAL A 206 20.75 -70.29 -43.77
N THR A 207 19.86 -71.19 -43.37
CA THR A 207 20.05 -72.04 -42.19
C THR A 207 19.72 -73.49 -42.48
N PHE A 208 20.48 -74.43 -41.92
CA PHE A 208 20.20 -75.87 -42.00
C PHE A 208 20.99 -76.65 -40.95
N THR A 209 20.54 -77.86 -40.60
CA THR A 209 21.23 -78.79 -39.70
C THR A 209 21.79 -79.98 -40.48
N LEU A 210 23.09 -80.26 -40.27
CA LEU A 210 23.80 -81.36 -40.93
C LEU A 210 23.25 -82.73 -40.52
N ALA A 211 23.03 -83.62 -41.48
CA ALA A 211 22.68 -85.02 -41.20
C ALA A 211 23.93 -85.90 -41.05
N ASN A 212 24.97 -85.63 -41.83
CA ASN A 212 26.29 -86.26 -41.70
C ASN A 212 27.37 -85.20 -41.42
N GLY A 213 28.54 -85.63 -40.93
CA GLY A 213 29.64 -84.70 -40.67
C GLY A 213 30.18 -84.07 -41.97
N LEU A 214 30.45 -82.77 -41.94
CA LEU A 214 31.07 -82.02 -43.05
C LEU A 214 32.58 -81.86 -42.78
N PRO A 215 33.47 -82.41 -43.63
CA PRO A 215 34.91 -82.22 -43.51
C PRO A 215 35.34 -80.75 -43.53
N ALA A 216 36.53 -80.46 -43.01
CA ALA A 216 37.09 -79.10 -42.97
C ALA A 216 37.26 -78.47 -44.37
N ASP A 217 37.42 -79.28 -45.42
CA ASP A 217 37.50 -78.88 -46.83
C ASP A 217 36.19 -79.11 -47.62
N GLY A 218 35.10 -79.41 -46.91
CA GLY A 218 33.78 -79.61 -47.51
C GLY A 218 33.21 -78.33 -48.13
N LYS A 219 32.23 -78.49 -49.04
CA LYS A 219 31.54 -77.38 -49.69
C LYS A 219 30.06 -77.34 -49.32
N ILE A 220 29.50 -76.14 -49.31
CA ILE A 220 28.06 -75.90 -49.15
C ILE A 220 27.58 -75.27 -50.45
N VAL A 221 26.58 -75.88 -51.08
CA VAL A 221 26.04 -75.51 -52.38
C VAL A 221 24.58 -75.13 -52.19
N ILE A 222 24.26 -73.87 -52.49
CA ILE A 222 22.92 -73.28 -52.36
C ILE A 222 22.44 -72.94 -53.76
N THR A 223 21.30 -73.48 -54.16
CA THR A 223 20.69 -73.19 -55.46
C THR A 223 19.48 -72.31 -55.25
N LEU A 224 19.54 -71.10 -55.77
CA LEU A 224 18.42 -70.18 -55.81
C LEU A 224 17.51 -70.51 -57.02
N PRO A 225 16.19 -70.36 -56.92
CA PRO A 225 15.28 -70.51 -58.05
C PRO A 225 15.51 -69.49 -59.18
N ALA A 226 14.80 -69.69 -60.30
CA ALA A 226 14.82 -68.76 -61.42
C ALA A 226 14.33 -67.35 -61.01
N GLY A 227 14.99 -66.31 -61.52
CA GLY A 227 14.66 -64.91 -61.26
C GLY A 227 15.55 -64.24 -60.22
N PHE A 228 16.23 -65.00 -59.36
CA PHE A 228 17.32 -64.46 -58.54
C PHE A 228 18.57 -64.20 -59.40
N THR A 229 19.20 -63.05 -59.17
CA THR A 229 20.45 -62.67 -59.87
C THR A 229 21.41 -61.99 -58.90
N SER A 230 22.72 -62.05 -59.11
CA SER A 230 23.65 -61.18 -58.40
C SER A 230 23.63 -59.79 -59.05
N SER A 231 23.25 -58.73 -58.33
CA SER A 231 23.23 -57.37 -58.89
C SER A 231 23.64 -56.37 -57.82
N GLY A 232 24.75 -55.66 -58.03
CA GLY A 232 25.26 -54.64 -57.08
C GLY A 232 26.58 -54.98 -56.40
N GLY A 233 27.23 -56.09 -56.76
CA GLY A 233 28.53 -56.54 -56.23
C GLY A 233 28.70 -58.05 -56.43
N ALA A 234 29.91 -58.58 -56.18
CA ALA A 234 30.07 -60.03 -56.05
C ALA A 234 29.32 -60.51 -54.80
N THR A 235 28.53 -61.58 -54.92
CA THR A 235 27.94 -62.24 -53.74
C THR A 235 29.08 -62.75 -52.87
N ALA A 236 29.06 -62.36 -51.60
CA ALA A 236 30.01 -62.78 -50.59
C ALA A 236 29.27 -63.15 -49.29
N ILE A 237 30.00 -63.73 -48.34
CA ILE A 237 29.51 -63.89 -46.97
C ILE A 237 29.31 -62.49 -46.36
N GLY A 238 28.13 -62.25 -45.79
CA GLY A 238 27.75 -60.99 -45.18
C GLY A 238 28.40 -60.74 -43.82
N LEU A 239 28.06 -59.59 -43.22
CA LEU A 239 28.63 -59.15 -41.95
C LEU A 239 28.19 -60.03 -40.77
N ALA A 240 27.01 -60.68 -40.86
CA ALA A 240 26.57 -61.68 -39.89
C ALA A 240 27.39 -62.98 -39.98
N GLY A 241 28.12 -63.18 -41.08
CA GLY A 241 29.11 -64.25 -41.22
C GLY A 241 28.53 -65.64 -41.43
N THR A 242 29.33 -66.64 -41.07
CA THR A 242 28.96 -68.06 -40.99
C THR A 242 29.05 -68.54 -39.54
N SER A 243 28.26 -69.54 -39.15
CA SER A 243 28.32 -70.13 -37.79
C SER A 243 29.47 -71.12 -37.57
N PHE A 244 30.39 -71.23 -38.52
CA PHE A 244 31.49 -72.20 -38.53
C PHE A 244 32.85 -71.51 -38.71
N ASP A 245 33.92 -72.21 -38.33
CA ASP A 245 35.30 -71.73 -38.53
C ASP A 245 35.85 -72.14 -39.91
N GLY A 246 36.97 -71.53 -40.29
CA GLY A 246 37.65 -71.76 -41.58
C GLY A 246 37.86 -70.47 -42.35
N THR A 247 38.43 -70.60 -43.56
CA THR A 247 38.38 -69.54 -44.56
C THR A 247 37.39 -69.95 -45.65
N GLU A 248 36.43 -69.07 -45.93
CA GLU A 248 35.38 -69.30 -46.91
C GLU A 248 35.67 -68.57 -48.22
N THR A 249 35.44 -69.26 -49.33
CA THR A 249 35.42 -68.65 -50.66
C THR A 249 34.05 -68.88 -51.30
N VAL A 250 33.40 -67.79 -51.72
CA VAL A 250 32.08 -67.83 -52.37
C VAL A 250 32.29 -67.75 -53.88
N THR A 251 31.72 -68.71 -54.60
CA THR A 251 31.69 -68.73 -56.07
C THR A 251 30.25 -68.82 -56.54
N VAL A 252 29.90 -68.04 -57.56
CA VAL A 252 28.55 -68.02 -58.13
C VAL A 252 28.62 -68.48 -59.58
N SER A 253 27.85 -69.50 -59.93
CA SER A 253 27.70 -70.00 -61.30
C SER A 253 26.20 -70.07 -61.63
N GLY A 254 25.72 -69.11 -62.41
CA GLY A 254 24.29 -68.93 -62.65
C GLY A 254 23.55 -68.63 -61.35
N ASN A 255 22.60 -69.49 -60.99
CA ASN A 255 21.80 -69.42 -59.76
C ASN A 255 22.34 -70.32 -58.63
N VAL A 256 23.49 -70.96 -58.83
CA VAL A 256 24.13 -71.84 -57.85
C VAL A 256 25.27 -71.10 -57.17
N ILE A 257 25.19 -70.99 -55.85
CA ILE A 257 26.17 -70.36 -54.97
C ILE A 257 26.91 -71.48 -54.23
N THR A 258 28.21 -71.59 -54.44
CA THR A 258 29.07 -72.58 -53.78
C THR A 258 30.05 -71.90 -52.84
N ILE A 259 29.96 -72.28 -51.56
CA ILE A 259 30.86 -71.86 -50.50
C ILE A 259 31.86 -73.00 -50.28
N THR A 260 33.14 -72.75 -50.59
CA THR A 260 34.22 -73.71 -50.35
C THR A 260 34.93 -73.35 -49.06
N ARG A 261 34.99 -74.31 -48.12
CA ARG A 261 35.75 -74.19 -46.86
C ARG A 261 37.21 -74.58 -47.11
N SER A 262 38.14 -73.82 -46.53
CA SER A 262 39.56 -74.16 -46.49
C SER A 262 40.10 -73.91 -45.09
N GLY A 263 40.55 -74.96 -44.40
CA GLY A 263 40.95 -74.91 -42.99
C GLY A 263 39.76 -74.92 -42.02
N GLY A 264 40.04 -74.81 -40.71
CA GLY A 264 39.03 -74.95 -39.65
C GLY A 264 38.81 -76.40 -39.20
N SER A 265 37.82 -76.61 -38.34
CA SER A 265 37.48 -77.92 -37.77
C SER A 265 36.47 -78.66 -38.66
N SER A 266 36.47 -80.01 -38.63
CA SER A 266 35.37 -80.76 -39.22
C SER A 266 34.10 -80.59 -38.39
N LEU A 267 32.97 -80.38 -39.06
CA LEU A 267 31.67 -80.18 -38.42
C LEU A 267 30.98 -81.54 -38.25
N ASN A 268 30.41 -81.78 -37.07
CA ASN A 268 29.74 -83.05 -36.76
C ASN A 268 28.30 -83.08 -37.30
N ALA A 269 27.75 -84.28 -37.47
CA ALA A 269 26.32 -84.47 -37.68
C ALA A 269 25.51 -83.79 -36.55
N GLY A 270 24.37 -83.19 -36.87
CA GLY A 270 23.52 -82.42 -35.95
C GLY A 270 23.96 -80.97 -35.72
N THR A 271 25.04 -80.50 -36.36
CA THR A 271 25.46 -79.09 -36.25
C THR A 271 24.51 -78.18 -37.05
N ASN A 272 24.00 -77.12 -36.41
CA ASN A 272 23.21 -76.09 -37.07
C ASN A 272 24.11 -75.04 -37.73
N ILE A 273 23.93 -74.86 -39.03
CA ILE A 273 24.70 -73.97 -39.89
C ILE A 273 23.85 -72.75 -40.22
N THR A 274 24.41 -71.54 -40.05
CA THR A 274 23.81 -70.27 -40.48
C THR A 274 24.78 -69.50 -41.36
N ILE A 275 24.29 -68.90 -42.44
CA ILE A 275 25.09 -68.22 -43.47
C ILE A 275 24.30 -67.00 -43.95
N GLU A 276 24.91 -65.82 -43.95
CA GLU A 276 24.35 -64.64 -44.63
C GLU A 276 25.04 -64.45 -45.99
N LEU A 277 24.26 -64.34 -47.07
CA LEU A 277 24.74 -64.07 -48.43
C LEU A 277 24.35 -62.66 -48.85
N THR A 278 25.29 -61.91 -49.43
CA THR A 278 25.07 -60.50 -49.82
C THR A 278 24.80 -60.31 -51.31
N ASN A 279 24.28 -59.14 -51.67
CA ASN A 279 24.14 -58.67 -53.06
C ASN A 279 23.29 -59.57 -53.95
N ILE A 280 22.28 -60.23 -53.38
CA ILE A 280 21.33 -61.04 -54.12
C ILE A 280 20.12 -60.17 -54.49
N LYS A 281 19.80 -60.14 -55.77
CA LYS A 281 18.62 -59.46 -56.31
C LYS A 281 17.48 -60.45 -56.46
N ASN A 282 16.36 -60.09 -55.84
CA ASN A 282 15.11 -60.83 -55.94
C ASN A 282 14.55 -60.85 -57.37
N PRO A 283 13.68 -61.83 -57.68
CA PRO A 283 12.89 -61.83 -58.91
C PRO A 283 12.23 -60.48 -59.18
N ALA A 284 12.31 -60.01 -60.42
CA ALA A 284 11.76 -58.71 -60.83
C ALA A 284 10.22 -58.67 -60.89
N THR A 285 9.57 -59.84 -60.73
CA THR A 285 8.12 -59.98 -60.72
C THR A 285 7.65 -60.49 -59.36
N ALA A 286 6.49 -60.01 -58.92
CA ALA A 286 5.85 -60.50 -57.71
C ALA A 286 5.30 -61.92 -57.95
N GLY A 287 5.40 -62.79 -56.94
CA GLY A 287 5.03 -64.20 -57.04
C GLY A 287 5.85 -65.08 -56.10
N SER A 288 5.57 -66.38 -56.11
CA SER A 288 6.39 -67.34 -55.37
C SER A 288 7.80 -67.40 -55.94
N THR A 289 8.81 -67.56 -55.08
CA THR A 289 10.19 -67.73 -55.53
C THR A 289 10.44 -69.07 -56.21
N GLY A 290 9.63 -70.10 -55.97
CA GLY A 290 9.99 -71.50 -56.25
C GLY A 290 10.86 -72.09 -55.13
N THR A 291 11.04 -73.40 -55.10
CA THR A 291 11.77 -74.08 -54.01
C THR A 291 13.29 -73.88 -54.14
N TYR A 292 13.95 -73.55 -53.04
CA TYR A 292 15.41 -73.51 -52.97
C TYR A 292 15.97 -74.92 -52.78
N ALA A 293 17.27 -75.09 -53.03
CA ALA A 293 17.98 -76.33 -52.70
C ALA A 293 19.28 -76.06 -51.96
N ILE A 294 19.57 -76.87 -50.93
CA ILE A 294 20.82 -76.81 -50.16
C ILE A 294 21.48 -78.18 -50.20
N LYS A 295 22.79 -78.21 -50.39
CA LYS A 295 23.58 -79.43 -50.46
C LYS A 295 24.93 -79.24 -49.80
N THR A 296 25.41 -80.26 -49.11
CA THR A 296 26.80 -80.34 -48.66
C THR A 296 27.56 -81.37 -49.47
N THR A 297 28.81 -81.09 -49.81
CA THR A 297 29.67 -82.01 -50.57
C THR A 297 31.04 -82.12 -49.96
N ARG A 298 31.75 -83.20 -50.29
CA ARG A 298 33.22 -83.24 -50.12
C ARG A 298 33.88 -82.27 -51.10
N SER A 299 35.18 -82.07 -50.95
CA SER A 299 36.00 -81.23 -51.83
C SER A 299 35.95 -81.67 -53.29
N ASP A 300 35.84 -82.99 -53.54
CA ASP A 300 35.68 -83.63 -54.86
C ASP A 300 34.27 -83.51 -55.48
N GLY A 301 33.30 -82.94 -54.76
CA GLY A 301 31.92 -82.75 -55.22
C GLY A 301 30.95 -83.90 -54.93
N THR A 302 31.40 -84.98 -54.30
CA THR A 302 30.52 -86.06 -53.84
C THR A 302 29.53 -85.56 -52.78
N ILE A 303 28.26 -85.93 -52.90
CA ILE A 303 27.17 -85.46 -52.02
C ILE A 303 27.31 -86.09 -50.64
N ILE A 304 27.26 -85.26 -49.60
CA ILE A 304 27.20 -85.69 -48.20
C ILE A 304 25.75 -85.62 -47.74
N ASP A 305 25.15 -84.43 -47.81
CA ASP A 305 23.75 -84.20 -47.46
C ASP A 305 23.05 -83.33 -48.53
N LYS A 306 21.73 -83.43 -48.63
CA LYS A 306 20.92 -82.55 -49.48
C LYS A 306 19.52 -82.28 -48.94
N ASP A 307 18.94 -81.17 -49.37
CA ASP A 307 17.51 -80.90 -49.41
C ASP A 307 17.22 -80.13 -50.69
N ASP A 308 16.47 -80.74 -51.61
CA ASP A 308 16.16 -80.17 -52.91
C ASP A 308 14.82 -79.39 -52.92
N ALA A 309 14.12 -79.35 -51.78
CA ALA A 309 12.76 -78.82 -51.67
C ALA A 309 12.61 -77.85 -50.47
N VAL A 310 13.61 -76.98 -50.26
CA VAL A 310 13.53 -75.94 -49.23
C VAL A 310 12.38 -74.98 -49.58
N THR A 311 11.56 -74.69 -48.57
CA THR A 311 10.30 -73.93 -48.72
C THR A 311 10.50 -72.61 -49.46
N ALA A 312 9.59 -72.30 -50.38
CA ALA A 312 9.60 -71.07 -51.16
C ALA A 312 9.06 -69.86 -50.38
N ASP A 313 9.55 -68.66 -50.72
CA ASP A 313 9.01 -67.37 -50.27
C ASP A 313 7.97 -66.81 -51.25
N THR A 314 7.30 -65.74 -50.84
CA THR A 314 6.42 -64.94 -51.72
C THR A 314 6.96 -63.52 -51.86
N ILE A 315 7.35 -63.14 -53.08
CA ILE A 315 7.78 -61.79 -53.44
C ILE A 315 6.55 -60.91 -53.73
N THR A 316 6.53 -59.70 -53.17
CA THR A 316 5.48 -58.68 -53.28
C THR A 316 5.86 -57.59 -54.28
N SER A 317 4.88 -56.97 -54.94
CA SER A 317 5.11 -55.89 -55.90
C SER A 317 5.59 -54.61 -55.22
N SER A 318 6.54 -53.89 -55.83
CA SER A 318 6.94 -52.55 -55.39
C SER A 318 5.77 -51.56 -55.56
N ALA A 319 5.44 -50.79 -54.51
CA ALA A 319 4.34 -49.83 -54.53
C ALA A 319 4.70 -48.59 -55.40
N ALA A 320 3.80 -48.17 -56.29
CA ALA A 320 3.97 -46.95 -57.09
C ALA A 320 3.89 -45.67 -56.23
N PRO A 321 4.65 -44.60 -56.53
CA PRO A 321 4.60 -43.35 -55.78
C PRO A 321 3.26 -42.61 -56.00
N LYS A 322 2.62 -42.19 -54.89
CA LYS A 322 1.35 -41.46 -54.86
C LYS A 322 1.53 -40.03 -55.39
N LYS A 323 0.80 -39.65 -56.45
CA LYS A 323 0.70 -38.27 -56.95
C LYS A 323 0.03 -37.38 -55.89
N THR A 324 0.75 -36.42 -55.31
CA THR A 324 0.21 -35.44 -54.36
C THR A 324 -0.45 -34.26 -55.10
N THR A 325 -1.65 -33.88 -54.68
CA THR A 325 -2.30 -32.64 -55.11
C THR A 325 -1.63 -31.43 -54.43
N PRO A 326 -1.32 -30.34 -55.14
CA PRO A 326 -0.70 -29.15 -54.55
C PRO A 326 -1.62 -28.53 -53.48
N ASN A 327 -1.04 -28.18 -52.33
CA ASN A 327 -1.71 -27.60 -51.16
C ASN A 327 -0.92 -26.40 -50.62
N ALA A 328 -1.58 -25.54 -49.84
CA ALA A 328 -0.94 -24.45 -49.09
C ALA A 328 -1.18 -24.63 -47.59
N ASP A 329 -0.48 -23.86 -46.76
CA ASP A 329 -0.76 -23.68 -45.33
C ASP A 329 -0.55 -22.20 -45.05
N VAL A 330 -1.62 -21.39 -45.03
CA VAL A 330 -1.53 -19.95 -44.80
C VAL A 330 -2.05 -19.59 -43.41
N THR A 331 -1.14 -19.12 -42.58
CA THR A 331 -1.41 -18.83 -41.16
C THR A 331 -1.48 -17.33 -40.95
N ILE A 332 -2.30 -16.90 -40.00
CA ILE A 332 -2.37 -15.49 -39.58
C ILE A 332 -2.14 -15.35 -38.08
N THR A 333 -1.32 -14.36 -37.72
CA THR A 333 -1.12 -13.91 -36.35
C THR A 333 -1.34 -12.40 -36.24
N HIS A 334 -1.63 -11.91 -35.04
CA HIS A 334 -1.82 -10.48 -34.77
C HIS A 334 -0.90 -10.04 -33.63
N ALA A 335 -0.24 -8.91 -33.83
CA ALA A 335 0.51 -8.20 -32.80
C ALA A 335 -0.10 -6.80 -32.64
N GLY A 336 -0.65 -6.52 -31.46
CA GLY A 336 -1.19 -5.21 -31.09
C GLY A 336 -1.74 -5.20 -29.67
N SER A 337 -1.72 -4.03 -29.03
CA SER A 337 -2.24 -3.88 -27.67
C SER A 337 -3.75 -4.12 -27.62
N THR A 338 -4.21 -4.90 -26.64
CA THR A 338 -5.62 -5.11 -26.30
C THR A 338 -6.11 -4.20 -25.17
N SER A 339 -5.29 -3.21 -24.77
CA SER A 339 -5.64 -2.24 -23.72
C SER A 339 -6.94 -1.49 -24.04
N ALA A 340 -7.62 -1.04 -22.99
CA ALA A 340 -8.80 -0.20 -23.15
C ALA A 340 -8.44 1.09 -23.90
N LEU A 341 -9.29 1.53 -24.83
CA LEU A 341 -9.06 2.74 -25.62
C LEU A 341 -10.18 3.76 -25.39
N LEU A 342 -9.83 5.03 -25.55
CA LEU A 342 -10.78 6.15 -25.51
C LEU A 342 -11.38 6.41 -26.90
N VAL A 343 -12.60 6.91 -26.93
CA VAL A 343 -13.21 7.44 -28.16
C VAL A 343 -12.34 8.56 -28.72
N GLY A 344 -12.09 8.54 -30.03
CA GLY A 344 -11.22 9.49 -30.73
C GLY A 344 -9.76 9.02 -30.84
N ALA A 345 -9.33 8.03 -30.06
CA ALA A 345 -7.98 7.47 -30.16
C ALA A 345 -7.79 6.68 -31.47
N THR A 346 -6.53 6.53 -31.89
CA THR A 346 -6.13 5.68 -33.00
C THR A 346 -5.43 4.43 -32.50
N GLN A 347 -5.72 3.27 -33.10
CA GLN A 347 -5.09 1.99 -32.81
C GLN A 347 -4.44 1.45 -34.08
N THR A 348 -3.21 0.97 -33.95
CA THR A 348 -2.49 0.28 -35.02
C THR A 348 -2.56 -1.23 -34.79
N HIS A 349 -3.06 -1.96 -35.77
CA HIS A 349 -3.08 -3.41 -35.81
C HIS A 349 -2.07 -3.92 -36.84
N THR A 350 -1.18 -4.81 -36.43
CA THR A 350 -0.25 -5.50 -37.32
C THR A 350 -0.63 -6.96 -37.41
N PHE A 351 -0.98 -7.42 -38.60
CA PHE A 351 -1.25 -8.82 -38.91
C PHE A 351 -0.07 -9.39 -39.69
N THR A 352 0.38 -10.59 -39.31
CA THR A 352 1.46 -11.29 -39.97
C THR A 352 0.90 -12.56 -40.60
N VAL A 353 1.01 -12.66 -41.91
CA VAL A 353 0.60 -13.81 -42.72
C VAL A 353 1.83 -14.61 -43.11
N VAL A 354 1.82 -15.92 -42.87
CA VAL A 354 2.95 -16.82 -43.18
C VAL A 354 2.44 -17.99 -44.00
N HIS A 355 3.13 -18.33 -45.10
CA HIS A 355 2.88 -19.56 -45.85
C HIS A 355 3.82 -20.68 -45.37
N ASN A 356 3.32 -21.68 -44.66
CA ASN A 356 4.09 -22.83 -44.15
C ASN A 356 4.04 -24.08 -45.05
N GLY A 357 3.24 -24.03 -46.12
CA GLY A 357 3.08 -25.12 -47.09
C GLY A 357 4.30 -25.33 -47.99
N ALA A 358 4.41 -26.53 -48.54
CA ALA A 358 5.51 -26.94 -49.42
C ALA A 358 5.34 -26.46 -50.88
N HIS A 359 4.12 -26.05 -51.28
CA HIS A 359 3.82 -25.60 -52.65
C HIS A 359 3.48 -24.12 -52.67
N ASN A 360 3.96 -23.40 -53.69
CA ASN A 360 3.69 -21.97 -53.83
C ASN A 360 2.19 -21.70 -54.07
N ALA A 361 1.59 -20.82 -53.27
CA ALA A 361 0.25 -20.30 -53.52
C ALA A 361 0.34 -19.11 -54.50
N SER A 362 -0.39 -19.13 -55.61
CA SER A 362 -0.34 -18.06 -56.60
C SER A 362 -1.19 -16.85 -56.24
N THR A 363 -2.16 -17.01 -55.33
CA THR A 363 -3.03 -15.92 -54.89
C THR A 363 -3.42 -16.10 -53.44
N VAL A 364 -2.83 -15.30 -52.56
CA VAL A 364 -3.20 -15.17 -51.15
C VAL A 364 -3.93 -13.85 -50.93
N THR A 365 -5.04 -13.90 -50.22
CA THR A 365 -5.88 -12.74 -49.90
C THR A 365 -6.10 -12.68 -48.39
N PHE A 366 -5.86 -11.51 -47.80
CA PHE A 366 -6.24 -11.18 -46.43
C PHE A 366 -7.54 -10.38 -46.45
N THR A 367 -8.48 -10.69 -45.54
CA THR A 367 -9.65 -9.86 -45.31
C THR A 367 -9.86 -9.58 -43.83
N ALA A 368 -10.24 -8.35 -43.49
CA ALA A 368 -10.64 -7.97 -42.13
C ALA A 368 -11.96 -7.21 -42.13
N SER A 369 -12.87 -7.61 -41.24
CA SER A 369 -14.13 -6.89 -41.03
C SER A 369 -14.02 -5.98 -39.81
N LEU A 370 -14.29 -4.69 -40.00
CA LEU A 370 -14.28 -3.67 -38.96
C LEU A 370 -15.70 -3.49 -38.38
N PRO A 371 -15.86 -3.48 -37.05
CA PRO A 371 -17.14 -3.24 -36.41
C PRO A 371 -17.49 -1.74 -36.42
N THR A 372 -18.73 -1.39 -36.10
CA THR A 372 -19.21 0.01 -36.13
C THR A 372 -18.51 0.94 -35.13
N GLN A 373 -17.83 0.38 -34.12
CA GLN A 373 -17.11 1.18 -33.11
C GLN A 373 -15.79 1.77 -33.62
N VAL A 374 -15.29 1.34 -34.79
CA VAL A 374 -14.04 1.83 -35.38
C VAL A 374 -14.22 2.24 -36.84
N SER A 375 -13.40 3.17 -37.29
CA SER A 375 -13.33 3.61 -38.69
C SER A 375 -11.91 3.42 -39.21
N LEU A 376 -11.76 2.97 -40.46
CA LEU A 376 -10.45 2.79 -41.07
C LEU A 376 -9.79 4.16 -41.35
N VAL A 377 -8.54 4.31 -40.93
CA VAL A 377 -7.69 5.47 -41.28
C VAL A 377 -6.77 5.09 -42.44
N SER A 378 -6.08 3.96 -42.33
CA SER A 378 -5.21 3.44 -43.39
C SER A 378 -5.04 1.93 -43.30
N ALA A 379 -4.75 1.30 -44.44
CA ALA A 379 -4.35 -0.10 -44.53
C ALA A 379 -3.19 -0.21 -45.54
N ALA A 380 -2.09 -0.82 -45.11
CA ALA A 380 -0.91 -1.04 -45.94
C ALA A 380 -0.41 -2.48 -45.78
N THR A 381 0.30 -2.99 -46.77
CA THR A 381 0.92 -4.31 -46.72
C THR A 381 2.32 -4.26 -47.32
N THR A 382 3.21 -5.13 -46.86
CA THR A 382 4.57 -5.26 -47.42
C THR A 382 4.58 -5.88 -48.82
N GLN A 383 3.48 -6.52 -49.23
CA GLN A 383 3.35 -7.14 -50.54
C GLN A 383 1.90 -7.03 -51.04
N GLY A 384 1.73 -6.55 -52.26
CA GLY A 384 0.42 -6.40 -52.89
C GLY A 384 -0.27 -5.07 -52.54
N SER A 385 -1.60 -5.08 -52.46
CA SER A 385 -2.37 -3.86 -52.21
C SER A 385 -3.62 -4.12 -51.37
N CYS A 386 -4.01 -3.12 -50.58
CA CYS A 386 -5.19 -3.15 -49.72
C CYS A 386 -6.26 -2.18 -50.22
N SER A 387 -7.53 -2.55 -50.06
CA SER A 387 -8.70 -1.73 -50.42
C SER A 387 -9.87 -1.96 -49.46
N GLY A 388 -10.86 -1.08 -49.50
CA GLY A 388 -12.06 -1.15 -48.66
C GLY A 388 -12.05 -0.22 -47.45
N THR A 389 -13.19 -0.15 -46.74
CA THR A 389 -13.40 0.75 -45.60
C THR A 389 -13.91 -0.01 -44.37
N THR A 390 -15.07 -0.67 -44.47
CA THR A 390 -15.63 -1.52 -43.40
C THR A 390 -15.18 -2.96 -43.50
N LYS A 391 -14.94 -3.44 -44.73
CA LYS A 391 -14.27 -4.71 -45.01
C LYS A 391 -12.99 -4.41 -45.77
N VAL A 392 -11.86 -4.55 -45.09
CA VAL A 392 -10.53 -4.39 -45.69
C VAL A 392 -10.16 -5.67 -46.41
N THR A 393 -9.77 -5.58 -47.67
CA THR A 393 -9.30 -6.70 -48.48
C THR A 393 -7.93 -6.36 -49.04
N CYS A 394 -6.93 -7.17 -48.68
CA CYS A 394 -5.57 -7.05 -49.19
C CYS A 394 -5.24 -8.24 -50.08
N VAL A 395 -4.99 -7.98 -51.36
CA VAL A 395 -4.51 -8.99 -52.31
C VAL A 395 -3.00 -9.06 -52.16
N LEU A 396 -2.51 -10.09 -51.46
CA LEU A 396 -1.07 -10.26 -51.18
C LEU A 396 -0.33 -10.86 -52.38
N GLY A 397 -1.06 -11.52 -53.29
CA GLY A 397 -0.50 -12.10 -54.51
C GLY A 397 0.15 -13.47 -54.26
N ALA A 398 1.17 -13.80 -55.05
CA ALA A 398 1.87 -15.08 -54.93
C ALA A 398 2.72 -15.13 -53.65
N MET A 399 2.57 -16.19 -52.86
CA MET A 399 3.38 -16.46 -51.68
C MET A 399 4.09 -17.81 -51.81
N GLY A 400 5.42 -17.79 -51.74
CA GLY A 400 6.26 -18.98 -51.75
C GLY A 400 6.31 -19.68 -50.40
N ALA A 401 6.85 -20.91 -50.38
CA ALA A 401 7.09 -21.64 -49.14
C ALA A 401 7.90 -20.79 -48.14
N THR A 402 7.47 -20.76 -46.88
CA THR A 402 7.98 -19.98 -45.74
C THR A 402 7.93 -18.46 -45.88
N GLN A 403 7.32 -17.91 -46.93
CA GLN A 403 7.21 -16.47 -47.11
C GLN A 403 6.29 -15.83 -46.06
N THR A 404 6.71 -14.66 -45.58
CA THR A 404 5.97 -13.85 -44.60
C THR A 404 5.61 -12.49 -45.20
N VAL A 405 4.35 -12.08 -45.02
CA VAL A 405 3.82 -10.78 -45.44
C VAL A 405 3.11 -10.13 -44.26
N THR A 406 3.32 -8.83 -44.04
CA THR A 406 2.63 -8.10 -42.98
C THR A 406 1.57 -7.16 -43.55
N VAL A 407 0.47 -6.99 -42.80
CA VAL A 407 -0.61 -6.06 -43.07
C VAL A 407 -0.76 -5.15 -41.85
N THR A 408 -0.57 -3.85 -42.05
CA THR A 408 -0.71 -2.83 -41.02
C THR A 408 -1.99 -2.05 -41.27
N MET A 409 -2.92 -2.06 -40.30
CA MET A 409 -4.14 -1.27 -40.33
C MET A 409 -4.16 -0.26 -39.20
N VAL A 410 -4.44 1.00 -39.50
CA VAL A 410 -4.70 2.04 -38.51
C VAL A 410 -6.19 2.31 -38.48
N VAL A 411 -6.80 2.19 -37.30
CA VAL A 411 -8.23 2.44 -37.08
C VAL A 411 -8.42 3.56 -36.06
N LYS A 412 -9.45 4.37 -36.23
CA LYS A 412 -9.89 5.40 -35.27
C LYS A 412 -11.13 4.93 -34.54
N ILE A 413 -11.12 5.04 -33.21
CA ILE A 413 -12.25 4.70 -32.36
C ILE A 413 -13.32 5.80 -32.45
N VAL A 414 -14.56 5.45 -32.81
CA VAL A 414 -15.63 6.43 -33.06
C VAL A 414 -16.80 6.37 -32.08
N SER A 415 -17.01 5.25 -31.38
CA SER A 415 -18.08 5.11 -30.40
C SER A 415 -17.70 4.17 -29.25
N LEU A 416 -18.42 4.26 -28.12
CA LEU A 416 -18.26 3.34 -27.00
C LEU A 416 -18.69 1.90 -27.35
N GLY A 417 -18.21 0.91 -26.59
CA GLY A 417 -18.59 -0.50 -26.72
C GLY A 417 -17.39 -1.44 -26.79
N THR A 418 -17.59 -2.61 -27.38
CA THR A 418 -16.53 -3.59 -27.63
C THR A 418 -16.32 -3.71 -29.13
N ALA A 419 -15.13 -3.34 -29.60
CA ALA A 419 -14.73 -3.54 -30.99
C ALA A 419 -14.15 -4.95 -31.16
N VAL A 420 -14.70 -5.71 -32.11
CA VAL A 420 -14.17 -7.02 -32.52
C VAL A 420 -13.76 -6.94 -33.99
N ILE A 421 -12.45 -7.07 -34.25
CA ILE A 421 -11.91 -7.16 -35.60
C ILE A 421 -11.56 -8.62 -35.86
N VAL A 422 -12.09 -9.17 -36.96
CA VAL A 422 -11.77 -10.54 -37.40
C VAL A 422 -10.94 -10.44 -38.67
N GLY A 423 -9.68 -10.86 -38.58
CA GLY A 423 -8.78 -11.01 -39.71
C GLY A 423 -8.82 -12.46 -40.21
N SER A 424 -8.81 -12.64 -41.53
CA SER A 424 -8.82 -13.93 -42.18
C SER A 424 -7.89 -13.95 -43.38
N VAL A 425 -7.30 -15.10 -43.67
CA VAL A 425 -6.46 -15.30 -44.86
C VAL A 425 -6.95 -16.52 -45.64
N SER A 426 -6.95 -16.41 -46.96
CA SER A 426 -7.31 -17.50 -47.88
C SER A 426 -6.32 -17.58 -49.04
N SER A 427 -6.14 -18.76 -49.61
CA SER A 427 -5.33 -18.96 -50.82
C SER A 427 -6.15 -19.62 -51.94
N ASN A 428 -5.57 -19.69 -53.15
CA ASN A 428 -6.15 -20.43 -54.27
C ASN A 428 -5.91 -21.96 -54.20
N LEU A 429 -5.15 -22.44 -53.22
CA LEU A 429 -4.92 -23.85 -52.94
C LEU A 429 -5.67 -24.26 -51.67
N ASN A 430 -5.98 -25.54 -51.54
CA ASN A 430 -6.55 -26.07 -50.30
C ASN A 430 -5.53 -25.93 -49.17
N ASP A 431 -6.00 -25.34 -48.06
CA ASP A 431 -5.20 -25.18 -46.86
C ASP A 431 -5.15 -26.48 -46.06
N THR A 432 -3.96 -26.92 -45.64
CA THR A 432 -3.81 -28.13 -44.82
C THR A 432 -4.23 -27.93 -43.37
N VAL A 433 -4.25 -26.69 -42.86
CA VAL A 433 -4.57 -26.36 -41.47
C VAL A 433 -5.53 -25.14 -41.43
N PRO A 434 -6.77 -25.26 -41.93
CA PRO A 434 -7.70 -24.14 -42.09
C PRO A 434 -8.07 -23.40 -40.78
N THR A 435 -7.78 -23.99 -39.62
CA THR A 435 -8.05 -23.39 -38.30
C THR A 435 -7.10 -22.24 -37.95
N ASN A 436 -5.93 -22.15 -38.60
CA ASN A 436 -4.94 -21.08 -38.38
C ASN A 436 -5.14 -19.87 -39.32
N ASN A 437 -6.17 -19.91 -40.17
CA ASN A 437 -6.46 -18.92 -41.19
C ASN A 437 -7.28 -17.72 -40.66
N THR A 438 -7.61 -17.70 -39.37
CA THR A 438 -8.39 -16.61 -38.76
C THR A 438 -7.83 -16.19 -37.42
N VAL A 439 -7.88 -14.89 -37.13
CA VAL A 439 -7.54 -14.31 -35.82
C VAL A 439 -8.59 -13.28 -35.42
N ARG A 440 -8.92 -13.25 -34.13
CA ARG A 440 -9.91 -12.34 -33.56
C ARG A 440 -9.25 -11.43 -32.54
N VAL A 441 -9.40 -10.12 -32.76
CA VAL A 441 -8.90 -9.08 -31.85
C VAL A 441 -10.10 -8.41 -31.20
N THR A 442 -10.12 -8.36 -29.88
CA THR A 442 -11.18 -7.71 -29.11
C THR A 442 -10.60 -6.55 -28.33
N THR A 443 -11.19 -5.37 -28.46
CA THR A 443 -10.76 -4.15 -27.77
C THR A 443 -11.96 -3.50 -27.09
N LYS A 444 -11.82 -3.24 -25.78
CA LYS A 444 -12.85 -2.56 -25.00
C LYS A 444 -12.66 -1.04 -25.13
N ILE A 445 -13.73 -0.33 -25.46
CA ILE A 445 -13.74 1.12 -25.59
C ILE A 445 -14.44 1.71 -24.37
N VAL A 446 -13.73 2.56 -23.65
CA VAL A 446 -14.18 3.16 -22.39
C VAL A 446 -14.32 4.68 -22.53
N PRO A 447 -15.19 5.34 -21.75
CA PRO A 447 -15.29 6.80 -21.76
C PRO A 447 -14.02 7.48 -21.22
N PRO A 448 -13.89 8.82 -21.26
CA PRO A 448 -12.87 9.54 -20.50
C PRO A 448 -12.98 9.27 -19.00
N LEU A 449 -11.87 9.30 -18.25
CA LEU A 449 -11.90 9.14 -16.80
C LEU A 449 -12.43 10.43 -16.17
N THR A 450 -13.50 10.31 -15.39
CA THR A 450 -14.10 11.42 -14.63
C THR A 450 -14.19 11.05 -13.17
N ALA A 451 -14.10 12.04 -12.29
CA ALA A 451 -14.31 11.87 -10.85
C ALA A 451 -15.33 12.88 -10.34
N ALA A 452 -16.29 12.41 -9.55
CA ALA A 452 -17.21 13.27 -8.81
C ALA A 452 -16.69 13.42 -7.38
N LEU A 453 -16.65 14.65 -6.89
CA LEU A 453 -16.27 14.97 -5.52
C LEU A 453 -17.51 15.32 -4.70
N THR A 454 -17.57 14.74 -3.50
CA THR A 454 -18.53 15.11 -2.47
C THR A 454 -17.80 15.44 -1.17
N TYR A 455 -18.39 16.33 -0.40
CA TYR A 455 -17.82 16.86 0.83
C TYR A 455 -18.77 16.55 1.99
N ASP A 456 -18.21 16.09 3.10
CA ASP A 456 -18.95 15.94 4.36
C ASP A 456 -18.19 16.70 5.46
N PRO A 457 -18.79 17.74 6.06
CA PRO A 457 -20.15 18.23 5.79
C PRO A 457 -20.29 19.00 4.47
N ASP A 458 -21.50 18.96 3.87
CA ASP A 458 -21.84 19.69 2.65
C ASP A 458 -22.35 21.11 2.96
N ARG A 459 -21.47 21.94 3.53
CA ARG A 459 -21.69 23.36 3.85
C ARG A 459 -20.36 24.10 3.96
N ASP A 460 -20.40 25.40 4.23
CA ASP A 460 -19.20 26.18 4.58
C ASP A 460 -18.57 25.62 5.88
N VAL A 461 -17.27 25.35 5.84
CA VAL A 461 -16.54 24.72 6.94
C VAL A 461 -15.64 25.74 7.64
N ARG A 462 -15.52 25.60 8.97
CA ARG A 462 -14.68 26.47 9.79
C ARG A 462 -13.30 25.89 10.05
N SER A 463 -12.38 26.73 10.52
CA SER A 463 -11.05 26.30 10.91
C SER A 463 -11.06 25.14 11.91
N GLY A 464 -10.18 24.17 11.70
CA GLY A 464 -10.03 22.97 12.54
C GLY A 464 -11.11 21.91 12.33
N GLU A 465 -12.20 22.20 11.61
CA GLU A 465 -13.23 21.22 11.27
C GLU A 465 -12.70 20.19 10.26
N PRO A 466 -12.94 18.89 10.47
CA PRO A 466 -12.59 17.87 9.49
C PRO A 466 -13.62 17.85 8.34
N VAL A 467 -13.12 17.83 7.11
CA VAL A 467 -13.88 17.62 5.88
C VAL A 467 -13.49 16.29 5.26
N VAL A 468 -14.45 15.38 5.13
CA VAL A 468 -14.25 14.14 4.40
C VAL A 468 -14.50 14.40 2.92
N VAL A 469 -13.42 14.41 2.15
CA VAL A 469 -13.46 14.49 0.68
C VAL A 469 -13.62 13.07 0.14
N THR A 470 -14.74 12.82 -0.54
CA THR A 470 -15.00 11.53 -1.21
C THR A 470 -14.87 11.73 -2.71
N VAL A 471 -14.02 10.90 -3.34
CA VAL A 471 -13.72 10.91 -4.77
C VAL A 471 -14.29 9.63 -5.38
N THR A 472 -15.28 9.79 -6.27
CA THR A 472 -15.92 8.67 -6.97
C THR A 472 -15.59 8.68 -8.46
N PHE A 473 -14.79 7.72 -8.90
CA PHE A 473 -14.43 7.55 -10.30
C PHE A 473 -15.54 6.85 -11.10
N ASN A 474 -15.70 7.20 -12.38
CA ASN A 474 -16.67 6.53 -13.25
C ASN A 474 -16.34 5.06 -13.59
N ARG A 475 -15.13 4.60 -13.24
CA ARG A 475 -14.67 3.21 -13.36
C ARG A 475 -13.59 2.91 -12.31
N PRO A 476 -13.32 1.64 -12.00
CA PRO A 476 -12.22 1.26 -11.12
C PRO A 476 -10.89 1.83 -11.62
N VAL A 477 -10.08 2.37 -10.70
CA VAL A 477 -8.73 2.87 -10.98
C VAL A 477 -7.69 1.97 -10.30
N THR A 478 -6.52 1.84 -10.91
CA THR A 478 -5.38 1.10 -10.36
C THR A 478 -4.27 2.08 -9.97
N GLY A 479 -3.52 1.76 -8.92
CA GLY A 479 -2.45 2.61 -8.39
C GLY A 479 -2.84 3.29 -7.09
N SER A 480 -2.14 4.38 -6.78
CA SER A 480 -2.32 5.17 -5.56
C SER A 480 -2.74 6.60 -5.92
N PRO A 481 -4.04 6.86 -6.16
CA PRO A 481 -4.55 8.19 -6.41
C PRO A 481 -4.11 9.17 -5.32
N THR A 482 -3.74 10.38 -5.70
CA THR A 482 -3.35 11.46 -4.79
C THR A 482 -4.34 12.61 -4.84
N ILE A 483 -4.44 13.35 -3.74
CA ILE A 483 -5.23 14.57 -3.58
C ILE A 483 -4.30 15.71 -3.15
N SER A 484 -4.49 16.87 -3.76
CA SER A 484 -3.94 18.15 -3.28
C SER A 484 -5.08 19.16 -3.16
N ILE A 485 -4.97 20.07 -2.20
CA ILE A 485 -6.00 21.08 -1.93
C ILE A 485 -5.31 22.43 -1.84
N ASP A 486 -5.64 23.32 -2.76
CA ASP A 486 -5.21 24.71 -2.81
C ASP A 486 -6.18 25.56 -1.98
N THR A 487 -5.66 26.37 -1.07
CA THR A 487 -6.44 27.29 -0.24
C THR A 487 -5.76 28.65 -0.17
N ALA A 488 -6.51 29.71 0.15
CA ALA A 488 -5.91 31.04 0.30
C ALA A 488 -4.87 31.14 1.45
N GLY A 489 -4.84 30.15 2.36
CA GLY A 489 -3.90 30.06 3.47
C GLY A 489 -2.77 29.06 3.21
N VAL A 490 -2.98 27.81 3.62
CA VAL A 490 -1.95 26.75 3.57
C VAL A 490 -2.40 25.60 2.70
N ASP A 491 -1.66 25.38 1.61
CA ASP A 491 -1.94 24.29 0.68
C ASP A 491 -1.63 22.92 1.25
N LEU A 492 -2.52 21.98 0.95
CA LEU A 492 -2.22 20.56 1.06
C LEU A 492 -1.49 20.10 -0.19
N SER A 493 -0.18 19.85 -0.05
CA SER A 493 0.61 19.13 -1.07
C SER A 493 0.04 17.74 -1.35
N ALA A 494 0.40 17.14 -2.48
CA ALA A 494 -0.16 15.85 -2.90
C ALA A 494 0.02 14.74 -1.85
N VAL A 495 -1.09 14.19 -1.36
CA VAL A 495 -1.17 13.08 -0.39
C VAL A 495 -1.98 11.92 -0.99
N THR A 496 -1.65 10.68 -0.65
CA THR A 496 -2.37 9.50 -1.13
C THR A 496 -3.78 9.40 -0.53
N LEU A 497 -4.78 9.13 -1.37
CA LEU A 497 -6.15 8.83 -0.96
C LEU A 497 -6.27 7.45 -0.31
N THR A 498 -7.26 7.27 0.57
CA THR A 498 -7.57 5.98 1.19
C THR A 498 -8.60 5.22 0.34
N ALA A 499 -8.31 3.97 0.01
CA ALA A 499 -9.24 3.12 -0.73
C ALA A 499 -10.42 2.70 0.15
N THR A 500 -11.62 2.62 -0.44
CA THR A 500 -12.78 2.02 0.20
C THR A 500 -12.98 0.57 -0.29
N SER A 501 -14.06 -0.09 0.16
CA SER A 501 -14.45 -1.40 -0.37
C SER A 501 -14.94 -1.35 -1.82
N ASP A 502 -15.43 -0.19 -2.29
CA ASP A 502 -15.74 0.02 -3.72
C ASP A 502 -14.45 0.48 -4.43
N PRO A 503 -13.96 -0.27 -5.44
CA PRO A 503 -12.74 0.09 -6.17
C PRO A 503 -12.86 1.40 -6.99
N LYS A 504 -14.04 2.02 -7.05
CA LYS A 504 -14.27 3.35 -7.63
C LYS A 504 -14.22 4.49 -6.62
N VAL A 505 -14.33 4.21 -5.32
CA VAL A 505 -14.53 5.24 -4.29
C VAL A 505 -13.31 5.32 -3.38
N TRP A 506 -12.83 6.54 -3.19
CA TRP A 506 -11.64 6.88 -2.42
C TRP A 506 -11.93 8.06 -1.51
N THR A 507 -11.32 8.10 -0.33
CA THR A 507 -11.61 9.13 0.68
C THR A 507 -10.35 9.74 1.26
N TYR A 508 -10.44 11.02 1.65
CA TYR A 508 -9.42 11.69 2.46
C TYR A 508 -10.09 12.61 3.49
N SER A 509 -9.64 12.54 4.74
CA SER A 509 -10.08 13.44 5.81
C SER A 509 -9.14 14.64 5.87
N TYR A 510 -9.56 15.77 5.32
CA TYR A 510 -8.84 17.03 5.36
C TYR A 510 -9.20 17.79 6.64
N LYS A 511 -8.21 18.25 7.40
CA LYS A 511 -8.45 19.16 8.54
C LYS A 511 -8.20 20.58 8.06
N VAL A 512 -9.21 21.44 8.11
CA VAL A 512 -9.10 22.84 7.68
C VAL A 512 -8.03 23.56 8.52
N PRO A 513 -6.98 24.15 7.90
CA PRO A 513 -5.94 24.88 8.62
C PRO A 513 -6.48 26.12 9.35
N GLU A 514 -5.71 26.63 10.31
CA GLU A 514 -5.96 27.94 10.92
C GLU A 514 -5.80 29.06 9.87
N ASP A 515 -6.59 30.12 10.05
CA ASP A 515 -6.61 31.32 9.20
C ASP A 515 -6.92 31.11 7.69
N SER A 516 -7.37 29.91 7.30
CA SER A 516 -7.83 29.65 5.94
C SER A 516 -9.25 30.20 5.74
N ASP A 517 -9.45 31.00 4.71
CA ASP A 517 -10.75 31.59 4.38
C ASP A 517 -10.94 31.67 2.85
N GLY A 518 -12.18 31.58 2.39
CA GLY A 518 -12.53 31.59 0.97
C GLY A 518 -12.59 30.20 0.34
N GLN A 519 -12.39 30.13 -0.97
CA GLN A 519 -12.65 28.92 -1.75
C GLN A 519 -11.42 27.99 -1.79
N ALA A 520 -11.60 26.74 -1.37
CA ALA A 520 -10.62 25.68 -1.55
C ALA A 520 -10.82 24.97 -2.91
N THR A 521 -9.73 24.68 -3.62
CA THR A 521 -9.77 23.95 -4.90
C THR A 521 -9.07 22.60 -4.76
N VAL A 522 -9.79 21.52 -5.05
CA VAL A 522 -9.30 20.15 -4.98
C VAL A 522 -8.77 19.70 -6.34
N THR A 523 -7.59 19.08 -6.33
CA THR A 523 -6.99 18.44 -7.50
C THR A 523 -6.70 16.98 -7.21
N ILE A 524 -6.97 16.11 -8.18
CA ILE A 524 -6.71 14.66 -8.10
C ILE A 524 -5.61 14.28 -9.07
N GLY A 525 -4.58 13.60 -8.57
CA GLY A 525 -3.41 13.14 -9.33
C GLY A 525 -3.08 11.67 -9.06
N GLY A 526 -1.91 11.21 -9.53
CA GLY A 526 -1.40 9.87 -9.22
C GLY A 526 -2.21 8.70 -9.79
N VAL A 527 -3.15 8.96 -10.69
CA VAL A 527 -4.05 7.94 -11.23
C VAL A 527 -3.46 7.35 -12.50
N ALA A 528 -3.10 6.06 -12.47
CA ALA A 528 -2.68 5.35 -13.67
C ALA A 528 -3.91 5.04 -14.53
N SER A 529 -4.23 5.91 -15.49
CA SER A 529 -5.26 5.60 -16.49
C SER A 529 -4.71 4.61 -17.51
N GLN A 530 -5.45 3.54 -17.82
CA GLN A 530 -5.09 2.54 -18.83
C GLN A 530 -5.15 3.06 -20.28
N SER A 531 -5.13 4.37 -20.50
CA SER A 531 -5.20 4.98 -21.82
C SER A 531 -4.79 6.46 -21.73
N ASN A 532 -3.53 6.75 -22.07
CA ASN A 532 -2.94 8.09 -22.20
C ASN A 532 -3.37 9.11 -21.12
N GLY A 533 -2.52 9.28 -20.11
CA GLY A 533 -2.43 10.34 -19.08
C GLY A 533 -3.10 11.70 -19.30
N GLY A 534 -4.40 11.74 -19.58
CA GLY A 534 -5.20 12.95 -19.71
C GLY A 534 -5.71 13.40 -18.34
N ASN A 535 -5.75 14.73 -18.14
CA ASN A 535 -6.37 15.39 -16.99
C ASN A 535 -7.73 14.75 -16.67
N ILE A 536 -7.90 14.33 -15.42
CA ILE A 536 -9.17 13.82 -14.92
C ILE A 536 -10.15 14.98 -14.91
N VAL A 537 -11.31 14.81 -15.54
CA VAL A 537 -12.38 15.81 -15.43
C VAL A 537 -13.01 15.66 -14.05
N LEU A 538 -12.87 16.69 -13.22
CA LEU A 538 -13.42 16.76 -11.87
C LEU A 538 -14.75 17.52 -11.89
N ASN A 539 -15.78 16.93 -11.29
CA ASN A 539 -17.04 17.60 -11.01
C ASN A 539 -17.08 18.01 -9.54
N ASN A 540 -17.52 19.24 -9.27
CA ASN A 540 -17.60 19.80 -7.93
C ASN A 540 -16.23 19.86 -7.23
N ASN A 541 -15.20 20.40 -7.89
CA ASN A 541 -13.83 20.38 -7.37
C ASN A 541 -13.50 21.51 -6.39
N LYS A 542 -14.52 22.17 -5.83
CA LYS A 542 -14.35 23.30 -4.92
C LYS A 542 -15.31 23.21 -3.75
N PHE A 543 -14.87 23.66 -2.59
CA PHE A 543 -15.70 23.88 -1.41
C PHE A 543 -15.27 25.17 -0.70
N ASN A 544 -16.15 25.74 0.11
CA ASN A 544 -15.89 27.00 0.79
C ASN A 544 -15.41 26.76 2.21
N ILE A 545 -14.44 27.55 2.63
CA ILE A 545 -13.96 27.67 3.99
C ILE A 545 -14.38 29.06 4.47
N ASP A 546 -15.11 29.13 5.58
CA ASP A 546 -15.41 30.37 6.29
C ASP A 546 -14.91 30.21 7.72
N SER A 547 -13.76 30.80 8.03
CA SER A 547 -13.13 30.73 9.35
C SER A 547 -13.25 32.05 10.12
N ILE A 548 -13.89 33.07 9.54
CA ILE A 548 -13.91 34.42 10.08
C ILE A 548 -15.30 34.71 10.64
N GLY A 549 -15.39 34.77 11.97
CA GLY A 549 -16.61 35.22 12.64
C GLY A 549 -17.03 36.62 12.24
N ALA A 550 -18.35 36.86 12.24
CA ALA A 550 -18.97 38.13 11.89
C ALA A 550 -18.38 39.33 12.64
N LEU A 551 -18.18 40.45 11.94
CA LEU A 551 -17.84 41.72 12.55
C LEU A 551 -19.11 42.37 13.11
N VAL A 552 -18.99 43.07 14.24
CA VAL A 552 -20.12 43.75 14.89
C VAL A 552 -19.79 45.20 15.22
N ALA A 553 -20.71 46.10 14.87
CA ALA A 553 -20.64 47.52 15.18
C ALA A 553 -21.81 47.92 16.09
N LEU A 554 -21.51 48.67 17.14
CA LEU A 554 -22.50 49.15 18.10
C LEU A 554 -22.88 50.60 17.85
N THR A 555 -24.17 50.89 17.96
CA THR A 555 -24.73 52.24 17.95
C THR A 555 -25.70 52.42 19.12
N TYR A 556 -25.88 53.67 19.53
CA TYR A 556 -26.52 54.06 20.78
C TYR A 556 -27.58 55.13 20.51
N GLU A 557 -28.78 54.96 21.06
CA GLU A 557 -29.86 55.95 21.01
C GLU A 557 -30.43 56.17 22.42
N PRO A 558 -30.30 57.37 23.01
CA PRO A 558 -29.66 58.57 22.43
C PRO A 558 -28.14 58.39 22.27
N ASN A 559 -27.56 59.10 21.30
CA ASN A 559 -26.11 59.10 21.02
C ASN A 559 -25.30 60.05 21.93
N THR A 560 -25.85 60.40 23.08
CA THR A 560 -25.29 61.31 24.07
C THR A 560 -25.16 60.59 25.41
N SER A 561 -24.56 61.24 26.41
CA SER A 561 -24.46 60.66 27.75
C SER A 561 -25.85 60.42 28.35
N VAL A 562 -26.03 59.22 28.92
CA VAL A 562 -27.29 58.82 29.57
C VAL A 562 -27.10 58.88 31.08
N SER A 563 -28.08 59.41 31.81
CA SER A 563 -28.04 59.43 33.27
C SER A 563 -28.47 58.10 33.87
N ALA A 564 -28.02 57.82 35.10
CA ALA A 564 -28.51 56.68 35.88
C ALA A 564 -30.05 56.69 35.96
N GLY A 565 -30.68 55.54 35.71
CA GLY A 565 -32.14 55.39 35.56
C GLY A 565 -32.69 55.77 34.17
N GLY A 566 -31.87 56.37 33.30
CA GLY A 566 -32.21 56.61 31.90
C GLY A 566 -32.24 55.31 31.09
N THR A 567 -32.94 55.35 29.95
CA THR A 567 -33.01 54.22 29.00
C THR A 567 -32.17 54.53 27.78
N LEU A 568 -31.42 53.52 27.33
CA LEU A 568 -30.58 53.53 26.15
C LEU A 568 -30.94 52.34 25.25
N ILE A 569 -31.17 52.59 23.96
CA ILE A 569 -31.29 51.52 22.98
C ILE A 569 -29.90 51.26 22.39
N ILE A 570 -29.42 50.04 22.56
CA ILE A 570 -28.16 49.56 22.01
C ILE A 570 -28.48 48.72 20.77
N THR A 571 -27.92 49.09 19.62
CA THR A 571 -28.10 48.37 18.35
C THR A 571 -26.77 47.76 17.91
N ALA A 572 -26.75 46.44 17.79
CA ALA A 572 -25.64 45.67 17.22
C ALA A 572 -25.94 45.35 15.75
N THR A 573 -25.08 45.83 14.86
CA THR A 573 -25.16 45.58 13.42
C THR A 573 -23.99 44.69 12.99
N PHE A 574 -24.31 43.53 12.44
CA PHE A 574 -23.35 42.57 11.92
C PHE A 574 -23.09 42.78 10.42
N ASP A 575 -21.89 42.45 9.94
CA ASP A 575 -21.55 42.51 8.51
C ASP A 575 -22.28 41.45 7.67
N ARG A 576 -22.65 40.34 8.31
CA ARG A 576 -23.37 39.18 7.75
C ARG A 576 -24.53 38.74 8.62
N GLU A 577 -25.38 37.85 8.08
CA GLU A 577 -26.52 37.31 8.82
C GLU A 577 -26.07 36.40 9.97
N ILE A 578 -26.79 36.49 11.09
CA ILE A 578 -26.53 35.68 12.28
C ILE A 578 -27.66 34.65 12.45
N ILE A 579 -27.30 33.36 12.55
CA ILE A 579 -28.24 32.25 12.73
C ILE A 579 -28.55 32.03 14.22
N GLY A 580 -27.60 32.35 15.10
CA GLY A 580 -27.75 32.27 16.56
C GLY A 580 -28.49 33.47 17.16
N THR A 581 -28.73 33.43 18.48
CA THR A 581 -29.20 34.59 19.25
C THR A 581 -28.02 35.21 20.00
N PRO A 582 -27.47 36.36 19.55
CA PRO A 582 -26.39 37.02 20.26
C PRO A 582 -26.84 37.47 21.65
N THR A 583 -25.90 37.44 22.58
CA THR A 583 -26.07 37.89 23.96
C THR A 583 -25.28 39.17 24.20
N ILE A 584 -25.84 40.08 24.97
CA ILE A 584 -25.22 41.32 25.42
C ILE A 584 -24.93 41.26 26.93
N SER A 585 -23.74 41.71 27.32
CA SER A 585 -23.39 42.02 28.71
C SER A 585 -22.77 43.41 28.78
N ILE A 586 -22.93 44.08 29.92
CA ILE A 586 -22.48 45.48 30.09
C ILE A 586 -21.83 45.62 31.44
N ASN A 587 -20.57 46.06 31.45
CA ASN A 587 -19.85 46.37 32.67
C ASN A 587 -20.04 47.86 32.99
N THR A 588 -20.44 48.19 34.22
CA THR A 588 -20.61 49.57 34.70
C THR A 588 -20.04 49.74 36.11
N THR A 589 -19.91 50.98 36.60
CA THR A 589 -19.52 51.23 38.01
C THR A 589 -20.61 50.86 39.02
N GLY A 590 -21.85 50.69 38.57
CA GLY A 590 -22.99 50.25 39.37
C GLY A 590 -23.11 48.72 39.40
N THR A 591 -24.23 48.20 38.88
CA THR A 591 -24.45 46.74 38.75
C THR A 591 -24.21 46.32 37.30
N ASP A 592 -23.38 45.30 37.08
CA ASP A 592 -23.15 44.77 35.74
C ASP A 592 -24.39 44.05 35.19
N LEU A 593 -24.62 44.19 33.88
CA LEU A 593 -25.57 43.36 33.16
C LEU A 593 -24.90 42.04 32.80
N THR A 594 -25.29 40.96 33.48
CA THR A 594 -24.91 39.58 33.08
C THR A 594 -25.46 39.26 31.68
N PRO A 595 -24.89 38.31 30.92
CA PRO A 595 -25.31 38.04 29.55
C PRO A 595 -26.83 37.82 29.38
N VAL A 596 -27.48 38.63 28.55
CA VAL A 596 -28.90 38.54 28.18
C VAL A 596 -29.04 38.44 26.67
N ALA A 597 -30.03 37.68 26.18
CA ALA A 597 -30.33 37.59 24.76
C ALA A 597 -30.80 38.94 24.18
N MET A 598 -30.26 39.32 23.02
CA MET A 598 -30.74 40.49 22.27
C MET A 598 -32.02 40.19 21.49
N THR A 599 -32.76 41.23 21.12
CA THR A 599 -33.98 41.12 20.30
C THR A 599 -33.64 41.29 18.83
N LYS A 600 -34.08 40.34 18.00
CA LYS A 600 -33.89 40.39 16.54
C LYS A 600 -34.81 41.45 15.93
N THR A 601 -34.28 42.24 14.99
CA THR A 601 -35.11 43.16 14.18
C THR A 601 -35.69 42.46 12.95
N GLY A 602 -36.30 43.23 12.03
CA GLY A 602 -36.72 42.71 10.72
C GLY A 602 -35.54 42.36 9.79
N ASP A 603 -34.33 42.86 10.09
CA ASP A 603 -33.09 42.52 9.39
C ASP A 603 -32.30 41.47 10.20
N ASN A 604 -31.93 40.34 9.56
CA ASN A 604 -31.16 39.27 10.17
C ASN A 604 -29.74 39.68 10.62
N LYS A 605 -29.29 40.88 10.21
CA LYS A 605 -28.01 41.48 10.59
C LYS A 605 -28.10 42.45 11.77
N VAL A 606 -29.29 42.83 12.21
CA VAL A 606 -29.48 43.91 13.19
C VAL A 606 -30.24 43.40 14.42
N TRP A 607 -29.64 43.64 15.59
CA TRP A 607 -30.14 43.20 16.89
C TRP A 607 -30.16 44.36 17.87
N THR A 608 -31.21 44.46 18.67
CA THR A 608 -31.41 45.58 19.60
C THR A 608 -31.59 45.11 21.04
N TYR A 609 -31.13 45.92 21.99
CA TYR A 609 -31.39 45.73 23.41
C TYR A 609 -31.72 47.08 24.07
N SER A 610 -32.82 47.12 24.82
CA SER A 610 -33.22 48.29 25.61
C SER A 610 -32.61 48.17 27.01
N TYR A 611 -31.60 48.98 27.29
CA TYR A 611 -30.88 48.98 28.55
C TYR A 611 -31.37 50.13 29.45
N VAL A 612 -31.73 49.81 30.69
CA VAL A 612 -31.97 50.82 31.74
C VAL A 612 -30.70 50.92 32.57
N VAL A 613 -30.10 52.11 32.61
CA VAL A 613 -28.85 52.33 33.33
C VAL A 613 -29.08 52.13 34.84
N PRO A 614 -28.33 51.22 35.50
CA PRO A 614 -28.48 50.97 36.92
C PRO A 614 -28.28 52.23 37.77
N ALA A 615 -28.91 52.24 38.95
CA ALA A 615 -28.66 53.29 39.92
C ALA A 615 -27.18 53.31 40.31
N ASN A 616 -26.64 54.50 40.55
CA ASN A 616 -25.24 54.75 40.92
C ASN A 616 -24.18 54.45 39.84
N SER A 617 -24.57 54.09 38.61
CA SER A 617 -23.62 54.02 37.50
C SER A 617 -23.23 55.43 37.02
N ASP A 618 -21.96 55.61 36.70
CA ASP A 618 -21.35 56.81 36.10
C ASP A 618 -20.04 56.44 35.37
N GLY A 619 -19.52 57.34 34.54
CA GLY A 619 -18.31 57.08 33.73
C GLY A 619 -18.58 56.19 32.51
N ASP A 620 -17.56 55.52 31.99
CA ASP A 620 -17.69 54.71 30.76
C ASP A 620 -18.19 53.30 31.06
N ALA A 621 -19.23 52.88 30.34
CA ALA A 621 -19.74 51.51 30.36
C ALA A 621 -19.19 50.73 29.16
N VAL A 622 -18.79 49.47 29.39
CA VAL A 622 -18.24 48.60 28.33
C VAL A 622 -19.27 47.55 27.95
N VAL A 623 -19.65 47.52 26.67
CA VAL A 623 -20.59 46.55 26.08
C VAL A 623 -19.81 45.38 25.48
N THR A 624 -20.28 44.16 25.73
CA THR A 624 -19.76 42.95 25.08
C THR A 624 -20.90 42.23 24.36
N ILE A 625 -20.67 41.92 23.08
CA ILE A 625 -21.54 41.07 22.28
C ILE A 625 -20.87 39.71 22.11
N ALA A 626 -21.58 38.64 22.46
CA ALA A 626 -21.11 37.27 22.35
C ALA A 626 -22.18 36.37 21.72
N ASN A 627 -21.80 35.13 21.38
CA ASN A 627 -22.70 34.09 20.88
C ASN A 627 -23.48 34.44 19.60
N GLY A 628 -23.10 35.50 18.88
CA GLY A 628 -23.56 35.72 17.52
C GLY A 628 -22.84 34.77 16.58
N THR A 629 -23.52 33.72 16.10
CA THR A 629 -22.94 32.74 15.17
C THR A 629 -23.41 32.97 13.74
N ASP A 630 -22.49 33.01 12.79
CA ASP A 630 -22.79 33.05 11.36
C ASP A 630 -23.22 31.68 10.79
N SER A 631 -23.33 31.57 9.46
CA SER A 631 -23.73 30.35 8.76
C SER A 631 -22.74 29.20 8.85
N ALA A 632 -21.45 29.49 8.99
CA ALA A 632 -20.40 28.49 9.22
C ALA A 632 -20.28 28.10 10.70
N GLY A 633 -20.95 28.83 11.60
CA GLY A 633 -20.95 28.60 13.03
C GLY A 633 -19.77 29.24 13.76
N ASN A 634 -19.15 30.26 13.17
CA ASN A 634 -18.12 31.06 13.80
C ASN A 634 -18.77 32.11 14.72
N THR A 635 -18.20 32.30 15.92
CA THR A 635 -18.64 33.35 16.84
C THR A 635 -18.16 34.72 16.38
N ASN A 636 -18.99 35.74 16.58
CA ASN A 636 -18.67 37.13 16.25
C ASN A 636 -17.33 37.60 16.84
N LYS A 637 -16.66 38.50 16.12
CA LYS A 637 -15.50 39.23 16.62
C LYS A 637 -15.92 40.26 17.69
N PRO A 638 -14.96 40.80 18.46
CA PRO A 638 -15.25 41.89 19.40
C PRO A 638 -15.95 43.06 18.71
N ALA A 639 -16.92 43.65 19.41
CA ALA A 639 -17.68 44.79 18.89
C ALA A 639 -16.80 46.03 18.77
N THR A 640 -17.01 46.78 17.68
CA THR A 640 -16.49 48.14 17.53
C THR A 640 -17.43 49.15 18.18
N ASN A 641 -16.88 50.27 18.67
CA ASN A 641 -17.62 51.30 19.40
C ASN A 641 -18.31 50.74 20.67
N ASN A 642 -17.59 49.93 21.44
CA ASN A 642 -18.13 49.14 22.55
C ASN A 642 -18.15 49.88 23.90
N GLU A 643 -17.98 51.20 23.91
CA GLU A 643 -18.04 52.03 25.10
C GLU A 643 -19.09 53.14 24.92
N PHE A 644 -19.81 53.47 26.00
CA PHE A 644 -20.68 54.65 26.03
C PHE A 644 -20.63 55.35 27.39
N PRO A 645 -20.73 56.69 27.43
CA PRO A 645 -20.61 57.45 28.67
C PRO A 645 -21.93 57.52 29.45
N ILE A 646 -21.86 57.32 30.76
CA ILE A 646 -22.92 57.53 31.74
C ILE A 646 -22.62 58.81 32.53
N GLY A 647 -23.52 59.79 32.48
CA GLY A 647 -23.29 61.12 33.09
C GLY A 647 -24.52 61.73 33.76
N PRO A 648 -24.36 62.65 34.75
CA PRO A 648 -23.11 63.25 35.21
C PRO A 648 -22.19 62.34 36.04
N VAL A 649 -20.86 62.51 35.93
CA VAL A 649 -19.90 61.78 36.78
C VAL A 649 -19.96 62.38 38.19
N LYS A 650 -20.22 61.55 39.20
CA LYS A 650 -20.40 62.02 40.58
C LYS A 650 -19.05 62.16 41.25
N ILE A 651 -18.77 63.28 41.92
CA ILE A 651 -17.53 63.48 42.68
C ILE A 651 -17.85 63.45 44.17
N GLY A 652 -17.20 62.53 44.90
CA GLY A 652 -17.25 62.45 46.36
C GLY A 652 -16.13 63.27 47.00
N VAL A 653 -16.45 64.06 48.03
CA VAL A 653 -15.47 64.91 48.71
C VAL A 653 -15.52 64.70 50.22
N LYS A 654 -14.36 64.50 50.83
CA LYS A 654 -14.17 64.43 52.27
C LYS A 654 -13.36 65.62 52.75
N LEU A 655 -13.91 66.38 53.70
CA LEU A 655 -13.24 67.50 54.35
C LEU A 655 -12.59 67.06 55.67
N SER A 656 -11.40 67.58 55.95
CA SER A 656 -10.74 67.45 57.25
C SER A 656 -10.14 68.78 57.70
N TYR A 657 -10.06 68.97 59.01
CA TYR A 657 -9.67 70.23 59.65
C TYR A 657 -8.46 70.02 60.55
N GLN A 658 -7.48 70.92 60.49
CA GLN A 658 -6.34 70.93 61.39
C GLN A 658 -6.10 72.35 61.97
N PRO A 659 -6.23 72.55 63.30
CA PRO A 659 -6.62 71.55 64.30
C PRO A 659 -8.09 71.12 64.12
N ALA A 660 -8.42 69.89 64.51
CA ALA A 660 -9.77 69.35 64.40
C ALA A 660 -10.75 69.85 65.49
N SER A 661 -10.22 70.42 66.57
CA SER A 661 -10.96 70.93 67.73
C SER A 661 -10.22 72.11 68.37
N ASN A 662 -10.83 72.75 69.37
CA ASN A 662 -10.30 73.96 70.04
C ASN A 662 -10.07 75.12 69.07
N ILE A 663 -10.90 75.21 68.03
CA ILE A 663 -10.89 76.30 67.08
C ILE A 663 -11.56 77.50 67.77
N ILE A 664 -10.77 78.53 68.06
CA ILE A 664 -11.22 79.81 68.65
C ILE A 664 -10.89 80.95 67.69
N PRO A 665 -11.49 82.15 67.85
CA PRO A 665 -11.05 83.35 67.14
C PRO A 665 -9.52 83.53 67.16
N GLY A 666 -8.95 83.84 65.99
CA GLY A 666 -7.50 83.92 65.76
C GLY A 666 -6.81 82.58 65.43
N THR A 667 -7.50 81.43 65.55
CA THR A 667 -6.93 80.12 65.17
C THR A 667 -6.77 80.01 63.66
N THR A 668 -5.61 79.55 63.21
CA THR A 668 -5.40 79.15 61.81
C THR A 668 -5.82 77.70 61.62
N VAL A 669 -6.86 77.48 60.81
CA VAL A 669 -7.39 76.17 60.44
C VAL A 669 -6.96 75.83 59.01
N VAL A 670 -6.29 74.70 58.82
CA VAL A 670 -6.03 74.12 57.50
C VAL A 670 -7.19 73.21 57.15
N ILE A 671 -7.92 73.54 56.09
CA ILE A 671 -9.01 72.76 55.53
C ILE A 671 -8.49 71.96 54.35
N THR A 672 -8.53 70.64 54.45
CA THR A 672 -8.10 69.73 53.39
C THR A 672 -9.33 69.08 52.76
N ALA A 673 -9.50 69.26 51.45
CA ALA A 673 -10.48 68.55 50.64
C ALA A 673 -9.81 67.38 49.92
N THR A 674 -10.30 66.16 50.16
CA THR A 674 -9.85 64.93 49.49
C THR A 674 -10.95 64.43 48.57
N PHE A 675 -10.65 64.31 47.28
CA PHE A 675 -11.56 63.89 46.22
C PHE A 675 -11.41 62.38 45.96
N ASP A 676 -12.52 61.69 45.70
CA ASP A 676 -12.52 60.25 45.38
C ASP A 676 -11.98 59.94 43.97
N ARG A 677 -11.93 60.96 43.10
CA ARG A 677 -11.46 60.85 41.71
C ARG A 677 -10.92 62.19 41.20
N LYS A 678 -10.18 62.12 40.09
CA LYS A 678 -9.65 63.31 39.41
C LYS A 678 -10.76 64.09 38.73
N PHE A 679 -10.61 65.41 38.67
CA PHE A 679 -11.53 66.32 37.97
C PHE A 679 -10.73 67.43 37.28
N THR A 680 -11.36 68.10 36.32
CA THR A 680 -10.82 69.30 35.67
C THR A 680 -11.38 70.56 36.36
N GLY A 681 -10.57 71.60 36.48
CA GLY A 681 -10.93 72.85 37.14
C GLY A 681 -10.18 73.07 38.45
N THR A 682 -10.51 74.16 39.13
CA THR A 682 -9.86 74.54 40.38
C THR A 682 -10.95 74.70 41.44
N PRO A 683 -10.96 73.87 42.49
CA PRO A 683 -11.99 73.91 43.52
C PRO A 683 -11.93 75.25 44.24
N SER A 684 -13.10 75.81 44.51
CA SER A 684 -13.27 77.00 45.34
C SER A 684 -14.05 76.64 46.59
N ILE A 685 -13.70 77.27 47.71
CA ILE A 685 -14.26 77.03 49.03
C ILE A 685 -15.08 78.22 49.49
N GLY A 686 -16.23 77.93 50.11
CA GLY A 686 -17.02 78.88 50.87
C GLY A 686 -17.08 78.45 52.34
N ILE A 687 -16.98 79.40 53.26
CA ILE A 687 -17.10 79.18 54.71
C ILE A 687 -18.11 80.19 55.22
N ASN A 688 -19.28 79.69 55.63
CA ASN A 688 -20.35 80.46 56.24
C ASN A 688 -20.18 80.41 57.76
N THR A 689 -20.11 81.58 58.39
CA THR A 689 -20.01 81.70 59.86
C THR A 689 -21.01 82.73 60.37
N GLN A 690 -21.17 82.88 61.69
CA GLN A 690 -21.92 84.03 62.25
C GLN A 690 -21.15 85.37 62.10
N GLY A 691 -19.92 85.34 61.56
CA GLY A 691 -19.05 86.49 61.29
C GLY A 691 -18.93 86.82 59.79
N PRO A 692 -17.78 87.37 59.32
CA PRO A 692 -17.58 87.63 57.89
C PRO A 692 -17.43 86.32 57.10
N ASP A 693 -18.29 86.13 56.10
CA ASP A 693 -18.25 84.95 55.24
C ASP A 693 -17.07 84.95 54.27
N VAL A 694 -16.53 83.76 54.03
CA VAL A 694 -15.63 83.50 52.91
C VAL A 694 -16.45 82.91 51.78
N SER A 695 -16.41 83.52 50.59
CA SER A 695 -17.16 83.01 49.43
C SER A 695 -16.26 82.92 48.20
N GLY A 696 -16.27 81.75 47.56
CA GLY A 696 -15.68 81.54 46.23
C GLY A 696 -14.15 81.63 46.15
N VAL A 697 -13.42 81.36 47.25
CA VAL A 697 -11.96 81.45 47.25
C VAL A 697 -11.34 80.18 46.70
N VAL A 698 -10.39 80.30 45.78
CA VAL A 698 -9.73 79.16 45.14
C VAL A 698 -8.84 78.42 46.15
N MET A 699 -8.93 77.09 46.21
CA MET A 699 -8.05 76.26 47.03
C MET A 699 -6.69 76.05 46.34
N THR A 700 -5.67 75.71 47.12
CA THR A 700 -4.32 75.42 46.62
C THR A 700 -4.15 73.93 46.35
N ALA A 701 -3.65 73.57 45.17
CA ALA A 701 -3.32 72.19 44.84
C ALA A 701 -2.16 71.69 45.71
N THR A 702 -2.22 70.43 46.13
CA THR A 702 -1.06 69.77 46.74
C THR A 702 -0.26 69.01 45.67
N GLY A 703 0.79 68.29 46.09
CA GLY A 703 1.49 67.35 45.20
C GLY A 703 0.64 66.16 44.77
N ASP A 704 -0.49 65.91 45.44
CA ASP A 704 -1.48 64.89 45.07
C ASP A 704 -2.64 65.55 44.29
N PRO A 705 -2.94 65.11 43.05
CA PRO A 705 -4.03 65.67 42.24
C PRO A 705 -5.43 65.49 42.85
N LEU A 706 -5.59 64.62 43.86
CA LEU A 706 -6.84 64.39 44.58
C LEU A 706 -6.97 65.21 45.87
N VAL A 707 -5.96 65.99 46.24
CA VAL A 707 -5.94 66.70 47.54
C VAL A 707 -5.68 68.18 47.34
N TRP A 708 -6.57 69.00 47.93
CA TRP A 708 -6.52 70.45 47.87
C TRP A 708 -6.62 71.04 49.28
N VAL A 709 -5.91 72.13 49.54
CA VAL A 709 -5.84 72.76 50.86
C VAL A 709 -6.22 74.23 50.81
N PHE A 710 -6.88 74.70 51.86
CA PHE A 710 -7.16 76.10 52.09
C PHE A 710 -6.84 76.45 53.55
N THR A 711 -6.14 77.55 53.76
CA THR A 711 -5.81 78.04 55.10
C THR A 711 -6.78 79.14 55.47
N TYR A 712 -7.56 78.93 56.53
CA TYR A 712 -8.54 79.86 57.05
C TYR A 712 -8.12 80.36 58.43
N VAL A 713 -7.99 81.68 58.60
CA VAL A 713 -7.78 82.28 59.93
C VAL A 713 -9.13 82.72 60.46
N VAL A 714 -9.54 82.18 61.60
CA VAL A 714 -10.86 82.49 62.19
C VAL A 714 -10.89 83.97 62.61
N PRO A 715 -11.81 84.79 62.06
CA PRO A 715 -11.89 86.21 62.42
C PRO A 715 -12.23 86.42 63.90
N GLU A 716 -11.69 87.49 64.48
CA GLU A 716 -12.06 87.94 65.84
C GLU A 716 -13.57 88.14 65.96
N GLY A 717 -14.15 87.72 67.09
CA GLY A 717 -15.59 87.83 67.36
C GLY A 717 -16.50 86.79 66.69
N THR A 718 -15.94 85.77 66.03
CA THR A 718 -16.74 84.67 65.42
C THR A 718 -17.00 83.56 66.43
N GLU A 719 -18.25 83.11 66.54
CA GLU A 719 -18.62 81.95 67.37
C GLU A 719 -19.69 81.08 66.68
N GLY A 720 -19.76 79.80 67.07
CA GLY A 720 -20.76 78.85 66.56
C GLY A 720 -20.25 77.94 65.44
N LEU A 721 -21.19 77.29 64.74
CA LEU A 721 -20.88 76.36 63.64
C LEU A 721 -20.45 77.12 62.39
N ALA A 722 -19.29 76.76 61.85
CA ALA A 722 -18.84 77.17 60.53
C ALA A 722 -19.22 76.10 59.50
N GLU A 723 -20.05 76.45 58.51
CA GLU A 723 -20.43 75.55 57.42
C GLU A 723 -19.50 75.75 56.22
N VAL A 724 -18.97 74.65 55.71
CA VAL A 724 -18.04 74.63 54.58
C VAL A 724 -18.75 74.10 53.34
N SER A 725 -18.60 74.82 52.23
CA SER A 725 -19.11 74.43 50.92
C SER A 725 -17.98 74.45 49.89
N LEU A 726 -18.15 73.68 48.81
CA LEU A 726 -17.22 73.64 47.68
C LEU A 726 -17.97 73.91 46.38
N SER A 727 -17.31 74.64 45.48
CA SER A 727 -17.81 74.93 44.13
C SER A 727 -16.66 74.97 43.11
N GLY A 728 -16.94 75.25 41.84
CA GLY A 728 -15.91 75.33 40.79
C GLY A 728 -15.37 73.98 40.31
N LEU A 729 -16.04 72.87 40.63
CA LEU A 729 -15.71 71.52 40.16
C LEU A 729 -16.25 71.30 38.74
N ASN A 730 -15.73 72.03 37.75
CA ASN A 730 -16.20 71.96 36.38
C ASN A 730 -15.56 70.81 35.61
N GLY A 731 -16.15 69.61 35.71
CA GLY A 731 -15.86 68.47 34.85
C GLY A 731 -16.80 68.41 33.64
N GLY A 732 -16.67 69.33 32.69
CA GLY A 732 -17.56 69.33 31.51
C GLY A 732 -19.04 69.50 31.86
N THR A 733 -19.93 69.31 30.88
CA THR A 733 -21.35 69.68 30.95
C THR A 733 -22.21 68.96 31.99
N ASN A 734 -21.65 68.06 32.81
CA ASN A 734 -22.44 67.23 33.71
C ASN A 734 -21.54 66.60 34.78
N ASN A 735 -21.05 67.34 35.78
CA ASN A 735 -20.53 66.77 37.03
C ASN A 735 -21.13 67.57 38.21
N GLN A 736 -21.71 66.89 39.20
CA GLN A 736 -22.21 67.51 40.43
C GLN A 736 -21.48 66.93 41.65
N VAL A 737 -21.19 67.78 42.64
CA VAL A 737 -20.84 67.31 43.99
C VAL A 737 -22.06 66.61 44.55
N VAL A 738 -21.99 65.30 44.75
CA VAL A 738 -23.13 64.52 45.28
C VAL A 738 -22.96 64.21 46.76
N SER A 739 -21.75 64.22 47.30
CA SER A 739 -21.52 64.01 48.74
C SER A 739 -20.34 64.83 49.27
N LEU A 740 -20.66 65.83 50.09
CA LEU A 740 -19.69 66.56 50.91
C LEU A 740 -19.80 66.05 52.34
N THR A 741 -18.78 65.34 52.81
CA THR A 741 -18.76 64.78 54.17
C THR A 741 -17.92 65.63 55.11
N ASN A 742 -18.35 65.72 56.37
CA ASN A 742 -17.72 66.53 57.42
C ASN A 742 -17.63 68.01 57.02
N ASN A 743 -18.77 68.60 56.62
CA ASN A 743 -18.86 69.94 56.03
C ASN A 743 -19.07 71.07 57.04
N SER A 744 -18.72 70.85 58.31
CA SER A 744 -18.79 71.89 59.33
C SER A 744 -17.77 71.66 60.43
N PHE A 745 -17.32 72.72 61.09
CA PHE A 745 -16.55 72.66 62.33
C PHE A 745 -17.06 73.69 63.35
N LEU A 746 -16.87 73.43 64.64
CA LEU A 746 -17.33 74.30 65.71
C LEU A 746 -16.25 75.31 66.11
N ILE A 747 -16.61 76.60 66.14
CA ILE A 747 -15.79 77.68 66.66
C ILE A 747 -16.30 78.04 68.07
N THR A 748 -15.43 77.90 69.07
CA THR A 748 -15.74 78.24 70.46
C THR A 748 -15.40 79.71 70.74
N GLY A 749 -16.31 80.47 71.37
CA GLY A 749 -16.08 81.87 71.70
C GLY A 749 -14.88 82.09 72.65
N ASN A 750 -14.14 83.18 72.45
CA ASN A 750 -12.96 83.56 73.24
C ASN A 750 -13.35 84.41 74.47
N THR A 751 -14.10 83.85 75.42
CA THR A 751 -14.58 84.58 76.61
C THR A 751 -13.66 84.41 77.83
N THR A 752 -13.46 85.48 78.61
CA THR A 752 -12.90 85.41 79.97
C THR A 752 -13.99 84.93 80.94
N ASP A 753 -13.67 84.02 81.86
CA ASP A 753 -14.64 83.48 82.83
C ASP A 753 -14.10 83.68 84.25
N LEU A 754 -14.47 84.80 84.88
CA LEU A 754 -13.98 85.18 86.20
C LEU A 754 -14.90 84.66 87.31
N SER A 755 -14.33 83.92 88.25
CA SER A 755 -15.01 83.48 89.47
C SER A 755 -14.34 84.08 90.71
N VAL A 756 -15.16 84.44 91.71
CA VAL A 756 -14.70 85.03 92.98
C VAL A 756 -15.20 84.18 94.15
N GLY A 757 -14.29 83.79 95.04
CA GLY A 757 -14.58 83.14 96.31
C GLY A 757 -14.16 84.01 97.49
N VAL A 758 -14.96 83.99 98.57
CA VAL A 758 -14.64 84.70 99.82
C VAL A 758 -14.75 83.71 100.97
N THR A 759 -13.71 83.63 101.79
CA THR A 759 -13.71 82.85 103.04
C THR A 759 -13.34 83.76 104.21
N ALA A 760 -14.00 83.59 105.35
CA ALA A 760 -13.66 84.30 106.59
C ALA A 760 -12.83 83.39 107.50
N SER A 761 -11.93 83.96 108.29
CA SER A 761 -11.11 83.21 109.24
C SER A 761 -11.91 82.56 110.39
N ALA A 762 -13.17 82.99 110.60
CA ALA A 762 -14.13 82.39 111.53
C ALA A 762 -15.57 82.78 111.13
N GLU A 763 -16.57 81.98 111.50
CA GLU A 763 -18.00 82.28 111.24
C GLU A 763 -18.59 83.37 112.17
N THR A 764 -18.02 83.55 113.36
CA THR A 764 -18.49 84.54 114.36
C THR A 764 -17.36 85.44 114.81
N ALA A 765 -17.58 86.76 114.83
CA ALA A 765 -16.62 87.74 115.34
C ALA A 765 -16.89 88.13 116.80
N VAL A 766 -15.85 88.19 117.62
CA VAL A 766 -15.91 88.70 119.00
C VAL A 766 -15.75 90.23 118.98
N ARG A 767 -16.49 90.97 119.81
CA ARG A 767 -16.38 92.42 119.91
C ARG A 767 -14.92 92.82 120.22
N ASN A 768 -14.33 93.70 119.40
CA ASN A 768 -12.91 94.11 119.38
C ASN A 768 -11.88 93.03 118.93
N GLY A 769 -12.32 91.90 118.36
CA GLY A 769 -11.43 90.92 117.72
C GLY A 769 -11.20 91.19 116.23
N THR A 770 -10.15 90.60 115.64
CA THR A 770 -9.84 90.72 114.21
C THR A 770 -10.44 89.55 113.44
N LEU A 771 -11.21 89.85 112.39
CA LEU A 771 -11.73 88.86 111.43
C LEU A 771 -11.06 89.08 110.07
N THR A 772 -10.39 88.05 109.55
CA THR A 772 -9.66 88.13 108.27
C THR A 772 -10.48 87.47 107.17
N TYR A 773 -10.80 88.23 106.11
CA TYR A 773 -11.39 87.67 104.89
C TYR A 773 -10.30 87.38 103.85
N THR A 774 -10.31 86.18 103.28
CA THR A 774 -9.49 85.80 102.13
C THR A 774 -10.38 85.78 100.89
N ILE A 775 -10.00 86.58 99.88
CA ILE A 775 -10.70 86.63 98.60
C ILE A 775 -9.83 85.97 97.54
N THR A 776 -10.38 85.01 96.80
CA THR A 776 -9.70 84.34 95.69
C THR A 776 -10.43 84.68 94.40
N VAL A 777 -9.70 85.16 93.39
CA VAL A 777 -10.23 85.43 92.04
C VAL A 777 -9.55 84.48 91.06
N VAL A 778 -10.33 83.73 90.28
CA VAL A 778 -9.83 82.72 89.32
C VAL A 778 -10.45 82.98 87.96
N ASN A 779 -9.60 83.08 86.93
CA ASN A 779 -10.03 83.04 85.53
C ASN A 779 -10.07 81.58 85.06
N ARG A 780 -11.27 81.07 84.77
CA ARG A 780 -11.55 79.72 84.26
C ARG A 780 -11.70 79.69 82.73
N GLY A 781 -11.68 80.85 82.07
CA GLY A 781 -11.78 80.97 80.62
C GLY A 781 -10.42 80.86 79.91
N PRO A 782 -10.39 80.52 78.62
CA PRO A 782 -9.15 80.39 77.84
C PRO A 782 -8.48 81.74 77.53
N ALA A 783 -9.23 82.85 77.58
CA ALA A 783 -8.71 84.20 77.37
C ALA A 783 -8.04 84.76 78.63
N THR A 784 -6.90 85.44 78.51
CA THR A 784 -6.27 86.17 79.63
C THR A 784 -7.15 87.35 80.07
N ALA A 785 -7.66 87.32 81.31
CA ALA A 785 -8.42 88.44 81.86
C ALA A 785 -7.49 89.61 82.22
N THR A 786 -7.66 90.76 81.55
CA THR A 786 -6.94 92.00 81.85
C THR A 786 -7.87 93.01 82.53
N GLY A 787 -7.32 93.88 83.40
CA GLY A 787 -8.12 94.93 84.07
C GLY A 787 -9.09 94.43 85.16
N VAL A 788 -8.81 93.27 85.77
CA VAL A 788 -9.67 92.69 86.81
C VAL A 788 -9.67 93.57 88.07
N ASN A 789 -10.81 94.22 88.33
CA ASN A 789 -11.02 95.04 89.52
C ASN A 789 -11.97 94.34 90.49
N PHE A 790 -11.54 94.17 91.74
CA PHE A 790 -12.41 93.71 92.83
C PHE A 790 -12.84 94.91 93.69
N GLY A 791 -14.14 95.10 93.87
CA GLY A 791 -14.71 96.15 94.72
C GLY A 791 -15.61 95.54 95.80
N GLN A 792 -15.39 95.91 97.06
CA GLN A 792 -16.24 95.54 98.18
C GLN A 792 -16.56 96.80 99.01
N ARG A 793 -17.82 96.96 99.44
CA ARG A 793 -18.19 98.00 100.41
C ARG A 793 -17.88 97.49 101.82
N SER A 794 -17.20 98.31 102.63
CA SER A 794 -16.90 97.95 104.04
C SER A 794 -18.21 97.69 104.81
N PRO A 795 -18.36 96.56 105.50
CA PRO A 795 -19.47 96.34 106.43
C PRO A 795 -19.40 97.39 107.54
N GLY A 796 -20.43 98.23 107.69
CA GLY A 796 -20.43 99.33 108.64
C GLY A 796 -20.19 98.86 110.08
N GLY A 797 -19.25 99.50 110.80
CA GLY A 797 -18.93 99.21 112.20
C GLY A 797 -17.57 98.53 112.45
N CYS A 798 -16.71 98.37 111.43
CA CYS A 798 -15.34 97.87 111.57
C CYS A 798 -14.33 98.77 110.85
N ASP A 799 -13.15 98.98 111.45
CA ASP A 799 -11.99 99.56 110.76
C ASP A 799 -11.34 98.49 109.87
N LEU A 800 -11.20 98.78 108.57
CA LEU A 800 -10.71 97.83 107.57
C LEU A 800 -9.20 98.02 107.33
N GLU A 801 -8.41 96.99 107.57
CA GLU A 801 -7.00 96.94 107.17
C GLU A 801 -6.81 95.93 106.02
N LEU A 802 -6.43 96.42 104.83
CA LEU A 802 -6.17 95.57 103.67
C LEU A 802 -4.70 95.13 103.63
N ARG A 803 -4.45 93.82 103.71
CA ARG A 803 -3.11 93.24 103.52
C ARG A 803 -3.09 92.34 102.29
N ARG A 804 -2.32 92.74 101.26
CA ARG A 804 -2.14 91.95 100.04
C ARG A 804 -1.01 90.94 100.25
N SER A 805 -1.31 89.65 100.21
CA SER A 805 -0.30 88.58 100.15
C SER A 805 -0.52 87.79 98.87
N GLY A 806 0.38 87.96 97.90
CA GLY A 806 0.29 87.30 96.58
C GLY A 806 1.24 87.89 95.56
N VAL A 807 1.90 87.01 94.81
CA VAL A 807 2.95 87.26 93.82
C VAL A 807 2.47 88.22 92.71
N ARG A 808 3.32 89.16 92.27
CA ARG A 808 3.08 89.93 91.03
C ARG A 808 3.04 88.95 89.86
N GLY A 809 1.85 88.74 89.31
CA GLY A 809 1.62 87.85 88.18
C GLY A 809 0.13 87.60 87.93
N LEU A 810 -0.68 88.66 88.06
CA LEU A 810 -2.01 88.79 87.47
C LEU A 810 -2.03 90.13 86.74
#